data_AF-A0A1T2A8M0-F1
#
_entry.id   AF-A0A1T2A8M0-F1
#
_cell.length_a   1.000
_cell.length_b   1.000
_cell.length_c   1.000
_cell.angle_alpha   90.00
_cell.angle_beta   90.00
_cell.angle_gamma   90.00
#
_symmetry.space_group_name_H-M   'P 1'
#
loop_
_entity.id
_entity.type
_entity.pdbx_description
1 polymer ?
#
loop_
_entity_poly.entity_id
_entity_poly.type
_entity_poly.pdbx_seq_one_letter_code
_entity_poly.pdbx_strand_id
1 'polypeptide(L)'
;MASYVFHGYFRSDFLIEGGGSTVVTGSRLMIDPSWDVDTSGRIFTFTDDGSTLSGDTLLDEIGNDLTQSVSVTDAYGAPIASGQVYIENEFTLLAPDGTTITIYILEIGGTIVGEVADQPLQPGVTYEVTSVSDVSTGPAYTELFNATYDPDDANAIQGGSLDDTLQGGASNDLIDGGAGADTIDGGAGDDTINYGAGGSTLAEGDLVYGGDGNDLIDDVPGISYDYDDTLDGGAGSDTIWAGGGADSVLGGADDDVLHGEAGDDTILGGSGNDYLYGEDGNDSILGEAGSDTILGGTGGDTISGGDGADHLAGEAGSDLLYGDADADTFYLSDGWGSDTLFGGETVTTGNEFDLLNFTYYTASGVAVTFSGSESGTASAGGNTASFSEIEGVVGSQQGDVIDATNDASGVSIDGGGGADTINGGSGADTLSGGDGNDTIWALGGDDLISGGTGDDTLQGVGGSDTLTGGAGADELHGGDDADTFLLYAGDEAETILGGEGGTDWDVIELGPGEAVVLWTGWETGAISYDGGITVTYFWEVEEVRGSADAEAFDASAAGNAVSIAAGDGADTLTGSALGDTLDAGAGDDVIDAGAGADTITTGFGADTLSFSDGDGQDIVTDFDLTDDGTGFMLDQLDVSDLTDGTGNPVNAWDVAVSDDGAGNAVLSFPNGESLTLTGIAPAQVAGAPQLYAMGIPCFTEGTRLATPRGSRRVETLKPGDLVTTLDDAPQPVLWHARRRFGAAALAADPRLCPVRLRPGAFGNRAALVLSGQHCIWVPEGQGALARARHLAATGWGGARVMRGCREVTYHHLLLPRHALVNAEGAWVESFWPGPQALRALTPSDLTDLLRAHPALAQVHFLGAAPEAVYGPRVRPPLTWRKLDRSKCKSWSLLARQATQNGNFSGETVL
;
A
#
# COMPACT_ATOMS: atom_id res chain seq x y z
N MET A 1 -22.41 86.95 -6.79
CA MET A 1 -22.66 85.65 -7.40
C MET A 1 -21.71 84.63 -6.81
N ALA A 2 -22.25 83.55 -6.26
CA ALA A 2 -21.52 82.32 -5.97
C ALA A 2 -21.33 81.52 -7.28
N SER A 3 -20.69 80.36 -7.20
CA SER A 3 -20.60 79.40 -8.29
C SER A 3 -20.94 78.02 -7.74
N TYR A 4 -21.76 77.27 -8.46
CA TYR A 4 -22.18 75.91 -8.13
C TYR A 4 -21.88 75.03 -9.34
N VAL A 5 -21.48 73.78 -9.12
CA VAL A 5 -21.09 72.84 -10.18
C VAL A 5 -21.77 71.51 -9.90
N PHE A 6 -22.42 70.95 -10.92
CA PHE A 6 -23.10 69.65 -10.86
C PHE A 6 -22.85 68.88 -12.15
N HIS A 7 -22.76 67.56 -12.02
CA HIS A 7 -22.92 66.60 -13.10
C HIS A 7 -24.41 66.25 -13.18
N GLY A 8 -24.96 66.28 -14.39
CA GLY A 8 -26.34 65.92 -14.69
C GLY A 8 -26.48 65.41 -16.11
N TYR A 9 -27.72 65.34 -16.59
CA TYR A 9 -28.11 64.52 -17.73
C TYR A 9 -28.47 65.38 -18.95
N PHE A 10 -28.76 64.71 -20.07
CA PHE A 10 -29.49 65.29 -21.20
C PHE A 10 -30.70 64.45 -21.58
N ARG A 11 -31.70 65.08 -22.20
CA ARG A 11 -32.87 64.45 -22.82
C ARG A 11 -32.61 63.27 -23.78
N SER A 12 -31.39 63.06 -24.28
CA SER A 12 -31.05 61.84 -25.05
C SER A 12 -30.91 60.60 -24.18
N ASP A 13 -30.57 60.82 -22.91
CA ASP A 13 -30.10 59.83 -21.96
C ASP A 13 -31.29 59.15 -21.26
N PHE A 14 -32.51 59.65 -21.48
CA PHE A 14 -33.76 59.12 -20.95
C PHE A 14 -34.52 58.35 -22.03
N LEU A 15 -34.65 57.03 -21.85
CA LEU A 15 -35.42 56.17 -22.73
C LEU A 15 -36.89 56.15 -22.25
N ILE A 16 -37.82 56.64 -23.10
CA ILE A 16 -39.24 56.70 -22.78
C ILE A 16 -39.97 55.50 -23.40
N GLU A 17 -40.73 54.76 -22.59
CA GLU A 17 -41.49 53.58 -23.03
C GLU A 17 -42.38 53.91 -24.25
N GLY A 18 -42.37 53.04 -25.27
CA GLY A 18 -43.09 53.25 -26.52
C GLY A 18 -42.46 54.28 -27.49
N GLY A 19 -41.26 54.80 -27.22
CA GLY A 19 -40.49 55.62 -28.16
C GLY A 19 -41.00 57.05 -28.37
N GLY A 20 -41.59 57.63 -27.32
CA GLY A 20 -42.02 59.02 -27.30
C GLY A 20 -40.87 60.01 -27.07
N SER A 21 -41.17 61.32 -27.11
CA SER A 21 -40.26 62.37 -26.64
C SER A 21 -40.91 63.35 -25.66
N THR A 22 -42.20 63.19 -25.36
CA THR A 22 -42.96 64.06 -24.45
C THR A 22 -43.30 63.30 -23.19
N VAL A 23 -42.66 63.69 -22.08
CA VAL A 23 -42.97 63.22 -20.73
C VAL A 23 -44.34 63.76 -20.30
N VAL A 24 -45.20 62.89 -19.78
CA VAL A 24 -46.49 63.22 -19.16
C VAL A 24 -46.72 62.35 -17.92
N THR A 25 -47.67 62.71 -17.06
CA THR A 25 -48.07 61.84 -15.94
C THR A 25 -48.56 60.48 -16.46
N GLY A 26 -48.01 59.39 -15.92
CA GLY A 26 -48.23 58.02 -16.39
C GLY A 26 -47.35 57.61 -17.58
N SER A 27 -46.33 58.40 -17.95
CA SER A 27 -45.19 57.91 -18.72
C SER A 27 -44.27 57.08 -17.82
N ARG A 28 -43.71 55.99 -18.35
CA ARG A 28 -42.53 55.31 -17.79
C ARG A 28 -41.29 55.72 -18.57
N LEU A 29 -40.17 55.84 -17.87
CA LEU A 29 -38.86 56.12 -18.46
C LEU A 29 -37.73 55.59 -17.57
N MET A 30 -36.65 55.15 -18.20
CA MET A 30 -35.38 54.81 -17.57
C MET A 30 -34.28 55.79 -18.03
N ILE A 31 -33.16 55.82 -17.32
CA ILE A 31 -31.90 56.28 -17.92
C ILE A 31 -31.34 55.12 -18.77
N ASP A 32 -30.76 55.43 -19.93
CA ASP A 32 -30.07 54.45 -20.79
C ASP A 32 -29.09 53.61 -19.94
N PRO A 33 -29.18 52.26 -19.93
CA PRO A 33 -28.33 51.42 -19.08
C PRO A 33 -26.83 51.70 -19.26
N SER A 34 -26.42 52.07 -20.48
CA SER A 34 -25.03 52.41 -20.81
C SER A 34 -24.61 53.84 -20.45
N TRP A 35 -25.38 54.54 -19.60
CA TRP A 35 -25.06 55.91 -19.18
C TRP A 35 -23.91 55.94 -18.18
N ASP A 36 -22.92 56.79 -18.46
CA ASP A 36 -21.72 56.97 -17.64
C ASP A 36 -21.44 58.46 -17.40
N VAL A 37 -21.05 58.81 -16.17
CA VAL A 37 -20.73 60.18 -15.74
C VAL A 37 -19.55 60.83 -16.50
N ASP A 38 -18.56 60.05 -16.94
CA ASP A 38 -17.30 60.54 -17.52
C ASP A 38 -17.30 60.53 -19.07
N THR A 39 -18.27 59.87 -19.73
CA THR A 39 -18.50 59.99 -21.19
C THR A 39 -19.84 60.63 -21.58
N SER A 40 -20.92 60.39 -20.85
CA SER A 40 -22.29 60.85 -21.18
C SER A 40 -22.73 62.07 -20.36
N GLY A 41 -22.21 62.20 -19.14
CA GLY A 41 -22.55 63.29 -18.21
C GLY A 41 -22.32 64.71 -18.73
N ARG A 42 -23.08 65.66 -18.17
CA ARG A 42 -22.96 67.11 -18.44
C ARG A 42 -22.60 67.90 -17.21
N ILE A 43 -21.62 68.79 -17.35
CA ILE A 43 -21.11 69.61 -16.25
C ILE A 43 -21.75 71.01 -16.32
N PHE A 44 -22.63 71.30 -15.37
CA PHE A 44 -23.35 72.58 -15.25
C PHE A 44 -22.65 73.49 -14.24
N THR A 45 -21.93 74.50 -14.71
CA THR A 45 -21.35 75.55 -13.84
C THR A 45 -22.32 76.73 -13.75
N PHE A 46 -23.13 76.76 -12.70
CA PHE A 46 -24.04 77.87 -12.40
C PHE A 46 -23.29 79.06 -11.76
N THR A 47 -23.78 80.27 -12.01
CA THR A 47 -23.32 81.53 -11.42
C THR A 47 -24.53 82.41 -11.13
N ASP A 48 -24.77 82.71 -9.85
CA ASP A 48 -26.01 83.30 -9.32
C ASP A 48 -25.73 84.08 -8.02
N ASP A 49 -26.44 85.17 -7.71
CA ASP A 49 -26.36 85.85 -6.39
C ASP A 49 -27.39 85.40 -5.33
N GLY A 50 -28.36 84.57 -5.74
CA GLY A 50 -29.23 83.78 -4.87
C GLY A 50 -28.57 82.52 -4.30
N SER A 51 -29.41 81.57 -3.88
CA SER A 51 -29.02 80.24 -3.36
C SER A 51 -30.01 79.14 -3.75
N THR A 52 -30.88 79.39 -4.71
CA THR A 52 -31.99 78.53 -5.16
C THR A 52 -32.11 78.67 -6.67
N LEU A 53 -32.21 77.54 -7.38
CA LEU A 53 -32.37 77.53 -8.82
C LEU A 53 -33.77 78.06 -9.20
N SER A 54 -33.81 79.03 -10.10
CA SER A 54 -35.00 79.81 -10.46
C SER A 54 -35.59 79.36 -11.80
N GLY A 55 -36.92 79.35 -11.93
CA GLY A 55 -37.64 79.05 -13.18
C GLY A 55 -38.24 80.29 -13.87
N ASP A 56 -39.33 80.15 -14.65
CA ASP A 56 -40.04 81.24 -15.34
C ASP A 56 -41.53 81.30 -14.92
N THR A 57 -42.01 82.42 -14.35
CA THR A 57 -43.44 82.62 -13.99
C THR A 57 -44.28 83.31 -15.07
N LEU A 58 -43.65 83.71 -16.18
CA LEU A 58 -44.27 84.51 -17.25
C LEU A 58 -44.40 83.74 -18.56
N LEU A 59 -43.66 82.63 -18.71
CA LEU A 59 -43.50 81.87 -19.96
C LEU A 59 -43.06 82.81 -21.09
N ASP A 60 -42.03 83.61 -20.80
CA ASP A 60 -41.45 84.61 -21.72
C ASP A 60 -40.01 84.31 -22.16
N GLU A 61 -39.48 83.16 -21.74
CA GLU A 61 -38.19 82.56 -22.15
C GLU A 61 -36.97 83.33 -21.61
N ILE A 62 -37.13 84.06 -20.51
CA ILE A 62 -36.10 84.93 -19.91
C ILE A 62 -35.78 84.52 -18.46
N GLY A 63 -36.72 83.88 -17.76
CA GLY A 63 -36.54 83.43 -16.37
C GLY A 63 -36.74 84.52 -15.31
N ASN A 64 -37.07 84.09 -14.10
CA ASN A 64 -37.41 84.97 -12.98
C ASN A 64 -36.19 85.69 -12.36
N ASP A 65 -34.98 85.12 -12.46
CA ASP A 65 -33.75 85.76 -11.98
C ASP A 65 -32.80 86.11 -13.13
N LEU A 66 -32.59 87.42 -13.34
CA LEU A 66 -31.74 87.94 -14.41
C LEU A 66 -30.23 87.88 -14.10
N THR A 67 -29.83 87.46 -12.91
CA THR A 67 -28.43 87.25 -12.50
C THR A 67 -28.01 85.79 -12.58
N GLN A 68 -28.96 84.87 -12.46
CA GLN A 68 -28.77 83.43 -12.67
C GLN A 68 -28.28 83.15 -14.10
N SER A 69 -27.20 82.39 -14.21
CA SER A 69 -26.56 82.02 -15.47
C SER A 69 -25.82 80.69 -15.35
N VAL A 70 -25.58 80.01 -16.47
CA VAL A 70 -24.86 78.74 -16.52
C VAL A 70 -23.83 78.70 -17.66
N SER A 71 -22.82 77.85 -17.50
CA SER A 71 -22.01 77.30 -18.58
C SER A 71 -22.12 75.78 -18.52
N VAL A 72 -22.49 75.14 -19.63
CA VAL A 72 -22.65 73.69 -19.77
C VAL A 72 -21.56 73.13 -20.67
N THR A 73 -20.89 72.07 -20.24
CA THR A 73 -20.00 71.26 -21.08
C THR A 73 -20.48 69.81 -21.15
N ASP A 74 -19.97 69.05 -22.12
CA ASP A 74 -19.90 67.59 -21.99
C ASP A 74 -18.88 67.20 -20.89
N ALA A 75 -18.83 65.92 -20.53
CA ALA A 75 -17.89 65.37 -19.55
C ALA A 75 -16.43 65.69 -19.91
N TYR A 76 -16.07 65.64 -21.20
CA TYR A 76 -14.74 66.02 -21.71
C TYR A 76 -14.42 67.53 -21.62
N GLY A 77 -15.35 68.36 -21.14
CA GLY A 77 -15.16 69.80 -20.91
C GLY A 77 -15.30 70.68 -22.15
N ALA A 78 -15.85 70.18 -23.26
CA ALA A 78 -16.15 70.99 -24.44
C ALA A 78 -17.47 71.76 -24.28
N PRO A 79 -17.52 73.06 -24.62
CA PRO A 79 -18.67 73.92 -24.31
C PRO A 79 -19.88 73.64 -25.23
N ILE A 80 -21.00 73.26 -24.60
CA ILE A 80 -22.30 73.03 -25.25
C ILE A 80 -23.08 74.35 -25.32
N ALA A 81 -23.30 75.00 -24.18
CA ALA A 81 -24.14 76.19 -24.08
C ALA A 81 -23.70 77.11 -22.92
N SER A 82 -24.04 78.41 -23.00
CA SER A 82 -23.94 79.33 -21.86
C SER A 82 -24.83 80.55 -22.06
N GLY A 83 -25.43 81.03 -20.98
CA GLY A 83 -26.41 82.13 -21.00
C GLY A 83 -27.09 82.33 -19.65
N GLN A 84 -28.14 83.15 -19.62
CA GLN A 84 -29.12 83.14 -18.54
C GLN A 84 -29.91 81.83 -18.62
N VAL A 85 -30.16 81.19 -17.48
CA VAL A 85 -30.81 79.87 -17.42
C VAL A 85 -32.02 79.95 -16.51
N TYR A 86 -33.03 79.13 -16.79
CA TYR A 86 -34.18 78.91 -15.93
C TYR A 86 -34.59 77.42 -15.96
N ILE A 87 -35.29 76.98 -14.93
CA ILE A 87 -36.09 75.75 -15.01
C ILE A 87 -37.35 76.07 -15.80
N GLU A 88 -37.62 75.31 -16.85
CA GLU A 88 -38.82 75.44 -17.68
C GLU A 88 -39.96 74.56 -17.14
N ASN A 89 -39.69 73.27 -16.91
CA ASN A 89 -40.60 72.37 -16.19
C ASN A 89 -39.82 71.44 -15.26
N GLU A 90 -40.51 70.94 -14.24
CA GLU A 90 -40.10 69.80 -13.42
C GLU A 90 -40.99 68.58 -13.74
N PHE A 91 -40.48 67.38 -13.52
CA PHE A 91 -41.31 66.18 -13.40
C PHE A 91 -40.86 65.31 -12.24
N THR A 92 -41.80 64.59 -11.64
CA THR A 92 -41.61 63.81 -10.42
C THR A 92 -41.74 62.32 -10.74
N LEU A 93 -40.68 61.58 -10.46
CA LEU A 93 -40.61 60.12 -10.55
C LEU A 93 -40.95 59.48 -9.19
N LEU A 94 -41.50 58.28 -9.21
CA LEU A 94 -41.57 57.39 -8.04
C LEU A 94 -40.31 56.52 -8.02
N ALA A 95 -39.55 56.54 -6.92
CA ALA A 95 -38.37 55.68 -6.74
C ALA A 95 -38.76 54.31 -6.14
N PRO A 96 -37.91 53.27 -6.31
CA PRO A 96 -38.15 51.93 -5.73
C PRO A 96 -38.48 51.93 -4.23
N ASP A 97 -37.74 52.69 -3.43
CA ASP A 97 -37.94 52.81 -1.97
C ASP A 97 -39.25 53.55 -1.57
N GLY A 98 -40.05 53.95 -2.55
CA GLY A 98 -41.30 54.70 -2.39
C GLY A 98 -41.10 56.19 -2.13
N THR A 99 -39.87 56.72 -2.25
CA THR A 99 -39.62 58.16 -2.28
C THR A 99 -39.86 58.75 -3.67
N THR A 100 -39.56 60.03 -3.86
CA THR A 100 -39.83 60.75 -5.11
C THR A 100 -38.62 61.54 -5.54
N ILE A 101 -38.24 61.38 -6.81
CA ILE A 101 -37.12 62.09 -7.43
C ILE A 101 -37.70 63.19 -8.33
N THR A 102 -37.22 64.42 -8.20
CA THR A 102 -37.64 65.56 -9.03
C THR A 102 -36.54 65.89 -10.03
N ILE A 103 -36.88 65.81 -11.33
CA ILE A 103 -35.99 66.20 -12.43
C ILE A 103 -36.40 67.58 -12.94
N TYR A 104 -35.44 68.50 -13.00
CA TYR A 104 -35.60 69.89 -13.42
C TYR A 104 -34.98 70.12 -14.80
N ILE A 105 -35.81 70.50 -15.77
CA ILE A 105 -35.40 70.74 -17.17
C ILE A 105 -34.88 72.17 -17.31
N LEU A 106 -33.62 72.32 -17.74
CA LEU A 106 -32.91 73.60 -17.81
C LEU A 106 -32.92 74.17 -19.22
N GLU A 107 -33.36 75.42 -19.37
CA GLU A 107 -33.48 76.10 -20.67
C GLU A 107 -32.67 77.41 -20.74
N ILE A 108 -32.21 77.74 -21.96
CA ILE A 108 -31.57 79.02 -22.29
C ILE A 108 -32.29 79.63 -23.52
N GLY A 109 -33.43 80.28 -23.26
CA GLY A 109 -34.17 81.07 -24.25
C GLY A 109 -34.93 80.24 -25.29
N GLY A 110 -35.76 79.30 -24.83
CA GLY A 110 -36.50 78.36 -25.68
C GLY A 110 -35.61 77.28 -26.30
N THR A 111 -34.65 76.76 -25.53
CA THR A 111 -33.79 75.61 -25.88
C THR A 111 -33.28 74.93 -24.61
N ILE A 112 -33.66 73.65 -24.42
CA ILE A 112 -33.09 72.76 -23.38
C ILE A 112 -31.58 72.63 -23.52
N VAL A 113 -30.87 72.84 -22.42
CA VAL A 113 -29.42 72.64 -22.29
C VAL A 113 -29.05 71.45 -21.40
N GLY A 114 -30.00 70.91 -20.64
CA GLY A 114 -29.86 69.66 -19.90
C GLY A 114 -30.78 69.55 -18.70
N GLU A 115 -30.57 68.53 -17.90
CA GLU A 115 -31.46 68.10 -16.82
C GLU A 115 -30.65 67.85 -15.53
N VAL A 116 -31.19 68.25 -14.37
CA VAL A 116 -30.60 67.99 -13.04
C VAL A 116 -31.65 67.46 -12.07
N ALA A 117 -31.26 66.61 -11.12
CA ALA A 117 -32.17 65.96 -10.17
C ALA A 117 -31.91 66.40 -8.71
N ASP A 118 -32.87 66.16 -7.81
CA ASP A 118 -32.71 66.33 -6.36
C ASP A 118 -32.16 65.08 -5.63
N GLN A 119 -32.19 63.91 -6.27
CA GLN A 119 -31.71 62.61 -5.79
C GLN A 119 -30.90 61.88 -6.89
N PRO A 120 -30.15 60.81 -6.58
CA PRO A 120 -29.59 59.93 -7.60
C PRO A 120 -30.68 59.34 -8.50
N LEU A 121 -30.30 59.06 -9.74
CA LEU A 121 -31.03 58.20 -10.68
C LEU A 121 -30.06 57.11 -11.10
N GLN A 122 -30.50 55.86 -11.06
CA GLN A 122 -29.73 54.73 -11.57
C GLN A 122 -30.01 54.59 -13.08
N PRO A 123 -29.00 54.26 -13.90
CA PRO A 123 -29.21 53.67 -15.22
C PRO A 123 -30.07 52.40 -15.13
N GLY A 124 -30.79 52.07 -16.20
CA GLY A 124 -31.57 50.84 -16.28
C GLY A 124 -32.91 50.82 -15.55
N VAL A 125 -33.04 51.54 -14.43
CA VAL A 125 -34.27 51.54 -13.60
C VAL A 125 -35.41 52.31 -14.28
N THR A 126 -36.56 51.68 -14.40
CA THR A 126 -37.82 52.17 -14.99
C THR A 126 -38.64 52.91 -13.94
N TYR A 127 -38.75 54.23 -14.09
CA TYR A 127 -39.49 55.10 -13.18
C TYR A 127 -40.86 55.52 -13.76
N GLU A 128 -41.95 55.46 -12.97
CA GLU A 128 -43.23 56.07 -13.34
C GLU A 128 -43.25 57.58 -13.02
N VAL A 129 -43.61 58.39 -14.01
CA VAL A 129 -43.80 59.84 -13.90
C VAL A 129 -45.15 60.13 -13.22
N THR A 130 -45.09 60.44 -11.93
CA THR A 130 -46.27 60.75 -11.09
C THR A 130 -46.79 62.17 -11.27
N SER A 131 -45.94 63.11 -11.70
CA SER A 131 -46.24 64.55 -11.74
C SER A 131 -45.39 65.28 -12.80
N VAL A 132 -45.93 66.36 -13.36
CA VAL A 132 -45.23 67.31 -14.27
C VAL A 132 -45.74 68.72 -13.97
N SER A 133 -44.83 69.67 -13.70
CA SER A 133 -45.17 71.05 -13.30
C SER A 133 -44.34 72.12 -14.01
N ASP A 134 -44.94 73.31 -14.15
CA ASP A 134 -44.27 74.59 -14.46
C ASP A 134 -43.67 75.16 -13.16
N VAL A 135 -42.41 75.63 -13.21
CA VAL A 135 -41.58 75.92 -12.02
C VAL A 135 -41.43 77.42 -11.74
N SER A 136 -42.12 77.88 -10.70
CA SER A 136 -42.05 79.29 -10.27
C SER A 136 -40.85 79.62 -9.34
N THR A 137 -40.35 78.65 -8.59
CA THR A 137 -39.19 78.75 -7.69
C THR A 137 -38.72 77.31 -7.42
N GLY A 138 -37.50 76.97 -7.85
CA GLY A 138 -36.94 75.62 -7.73
C GLY A 138 -36.17 75.37 -6.42
N PRO A 139 -35.38 74.28 -6.36
CA PRO A 139 -34.70 73.82 -5.16
C PRO A 139 -33.53 74.72 -4.76
N ALA A 140 -33.03 74.57 -3.53
CA ALA A 140 -31.73 75.09 -3.17
C ALA A 140 -30.62 74.35 -3.95
N TYR A 141 -29.52 75.04 -4.28
CA TYR A 141 -28.33 74.37 -4.85
C TYR A 141 -27.67 73.35 -3.89
N THR A 142 -28.14 73.25 -2.64
CA THR A 142 -27.75 72.21 -1.67
C THR A 142 -28.70 71.02 -1.62
N GLU A 143 -29.77 71.06 -2.41
CA GLU A 143 -30.79 70.02 -2.54
C GLU A 143 -30.73 69.33 -3.93
N LEU A 144 -29.87 69.82 -4.84
CA LEU A 144 -29.55 69.14 -6.10
C LEU A 144 -28.51 68.05 -5.86
N PHE A 145 -28.73 66.88 -6.47
CA PHE A 145 -27.76 65.80 -6.55
C PHE A 145 -26.72 66.05 -7.65
N ASN A 146 -25.63 65.30 -7.61
CA ASN A 146 -24.58 65.31 -8.62
C ASN A 146 -24.47 63.88 -9.13
N ALA A 147 -24.75 63.63 -10.41
CA ALA A 147 -24.72 62.27 -10.96
C ALA A 147 -23.34 61.61 -10.74
N THR A 148 -23.34 60.32 -10.37
CA THR A 148 -22.16 59.58 -9.86
C THR A 148 -22.03 58.14 -10.35
N TYR A 149 -23.00 57.59 -11.10
CA TYR A 149 -22.83 56.26 -11.67
C TYR A 149 -21.68 56.28 -12.68
N ASP A 150 -20.79 55.31 -12.55
CA ASP A 150 -19.56 55.11 -13.31
C ASP A 150 -19.37 53.58 -13.39
N PRO A 151 -19.41 52.96 -14.58
CA PRO A 151 -19.31 51.50 -14.73
C PRO A 151 -17.87 50.98 -14.68
N ASP A 152 -16.84 51.83 -14.45
CA ASP A 152 -15.46 51.42 -14.14
C ASP A 152 -15.20 51.29 -12.61
N ASP A 153 -16.19 51.59 -11.75
CA ASP A 153 -16.09 51.67 -10.27
C ASP A 153 -17.17 50.76 -9.61
N ALA A 154 -16.99 50.32 -8.37
CA ALA A 154 -17.94 49.40 -7.71
C ALA A 154 -19.30 50.06 -7.37
N ASN A 155 -20.39 49.51 -7.89
CA ASN A 155 -21.76 50.01 -7.87
C ASN A 155 -22.66 49.33 -6.82
N ALA A 156 -23.80 49.98 -6.56
CA ALA A 156 -24.89 49.45 -5.75
C ALA A 156 -26.22 49.89 -6.37
N ILE A 157 -26.90 48.95 -7.02
CA ILE A 157 -28.06 49.16 -7.88
C ILE A 157 -29.30 48.59 -7.19
N GLN A 158 -30.42 49.30 -7.31
CA GLN A 158 -31.73 48.85 -6.82
C GLN A 158 -32.79 49.21 -7.86
N GLY A 159 -33.34 48.19 -8.49
CA GLY A 159 -34.50 48.20 -9.38
C GLY A 159 -35.82 48.36 -8.62
N GLY A 160 -36.93 48.30 -9.35
CA GLY A 160 -38.19 48.91 -8.95
C GLY A 160 -39.33 47.98 -8.53
N SER A 161 -40.43 48.12 -9.28
CA SER A 161 -41.62 47.24 -9.23
C SER A 161 -42.23 47.16 -10.63
N LEU A 162 -41.34 47.19 -11.62
CA LEU A 162 -41.50 47.45 -13.04
C LEU A 162 -40.29 46.86 -13.77
N ASP A 163 -40.53 46.27 -14.93
CA ASP A 163 -39.54 45.70 -15.84
C ASP A 163 -38.35 46.67 -16.08
N ASP A 164 -37.19 46.32 -15.53
CA ASP A 164 -35.94 47.11 -15.50
C ASP A 164 -34.85 46.50 -16.41
N THR A 165 -33.75 47.23 -16.64
CA THR A 165 -32.62 46.76 -17.47
C THR A 165 -31.29 47.21 -16.86
N LEU A 166 -30.86 46.51 -15.82
CA LEU A 166 -29.75 46.89 -14.94
C LEU A 166 -28.42 46.41 -15.52
N GLN A 167 -27.38 47.23 -15.36
CA GLN A 167 -25.99 46.87 -15.68
C GLN A 167 -25.08 47.29 -14.52
N GLY A 168 -24.30 46.37 -13.98
CA GLY A 168 -23.24 46.68 -13.00
C GLY A 168 -22.11 47.46 -13.67
N GLY A 169 -21.26 46.73 -14.39
CA GLY A 169 -20.22 47.25 -15.26
C GLY A 169 -18.90 46.49 -15.09
N ALA A 170 -18.08 46.94 -14.15
CA ALA A 170 -16.79 46.35 -13.82
C ALA A 170 -16.35 46.76 -12.41
N SER A 171 -15.70 45.82 -11.70
CA SER A 171 -15.59 45.74 -10.23
C SER A 171 -16.80 45.02 -9.60
N ASN A 172 -16.59 44.52 -8.38
CA ASN A 172 -17.59 43.80 -7.58
C ASN A 172 -18.81 44.67 -7.24
N ASP A 173 -19.95 44.34 -7.83
CA ASP A 173 -21.19 45.09 -7.73
C ASP A 173 -22.26 44.39 -6.88
N LEU A 174 -23.24 45.19 -6.41
CA LEU A 174 -24.40 44.71 -5.67
C LEU A 174 -25.68 45.15 -6.37
N ILE A 175 -26.45 44.20 -6.89
CA ILE A 175 -27.68 44.43 -7.65
C ILE A 175 -28.87 43.81 -6.89
N ASP A 176 -29.97 44.55 -6.84
CA ASP A 176 -31.28 44.19 -6.28
C ASP A 176 -32.30 44.55 -7.36
N GLY A 177 -32.79 43.60 -8.16
CA GLY A 177 -33.77 43.85 -9.24
C GLY A 177 -35.14 44.23 -8.67
N GLY A 178 -35.62 43.39 -7.76
CA GLY A 178 -36.64 43.73 -6.79
C GLY A 178 -38.02 43.19 -7.15
N ALA A 179 -38.60 43.65 -8.26
CA ALA A 179 -39.79 43.02 -8.87
C ALA A 179 -40.07 43.58 -10.27
N GLY A 180 -40.18 42.71 -11.26
CA GLY A 180 -40.40 43.10 -12.65
C GLY A 180 -40.35 41.88 -13.55
N ALA A 181 -40.05 42.08 -14.83
CA ALA A 181 -39.52 41.01 -15.68
C ALA A 181 -38.18 41.56 -16.17
N ASP A 182 -37.22 41.50 -15.26
CA ASP A 182 -36.03 42.34 -15.27
C ASP A 182 -34.93 41.72 -16.14
N THR A 183 -34.04 42.56 -16.64
CA THR A 183 -32.82 42.11 -17.33
C THR A 183 -31.63 42.66 -16.56
N ILE A 184 -30.74 41.76 -16.13
CA ILE A 184 -29.57 42.07 -15.30
C ILE A 184 -28.31 41.54 -15.97
N ASP A 185 -27.25 42.33 -15.90
CA ASP A 185 -25.92 42.11 -16.50
C ASP A 185 -24.91 42.63 -15.48
N GLY A 186 -24.28 41.74 -14.70
CA GLY A 186 -23.30 42.10 -13.66
C GLY A 186 -22.07 42.75 -14.28
N GLY A 187 -21.31 41.93 -15.01
CA GLY A 187 -20.37 42.38 -16.04
C GLY A 187 -18.96 41.82 -15.87
N ALA A 188 -18.21 42.33 -14.88
CA ALA A 188 -16.80 41.99 -14.69
C ALA A 188 -16.28 42.29 -13.26
N GLY A 189 -16.58 41.41 -12.32
CA GLY A 189 -16.22 41.48 -10.90
C GLY A 189 -16.76 40.25 -10.18
N ASP A 190 -16.39 40.00 -8.92
CA ASP A 190 -17.09 38.99 -8.11
C ASP A 190 -18.38 39.63 -7.57
N ASP A 191 -19.49 39.49 -8.28
CA ASP A 191 -20.73 40.26 -8.12
C ASP A 191 -21.75 39.60 -7.17
N THR A 192 -22.78 40.34 -6.78
CA THR A 192 -23.90 39.81 -5.99
C THR A 192 -25.22 40.35 -6.54
N ILE A 193 -25.98 39.47 -7.19
CA ILE A 193 -27.23 39.76 -7.87
C ILE A 193 -28.38 39.08 -7.12
N ASN A 194 -29.20 39.90 -6.47
CA ASN A 194 -30.53 39.49 -6.04
C ASN A 194 -31.51 39.91 -7.13
N TYR A 195 -32.01 38.97 -7.94
CA TYR A 195 -32.86 39.34 -9.08
C TYR A 195 -34.29 39.68 -8.64
N GLY A 196 -34.84 38.94 -7.67
CA GLY A 196 -35.99 39.38 -6.89
C GLY A 196 -37.25 38.56 -7.15
N ALA A 197 -38.10 39.02 -8.09
CA ALA A 197 -39.37 38.38 -8.36
C ALA A 197 -39.95 38.78 -9.72
N GLY A 198 -40.14 37.79 -10.59
CA GLY A 198 -40.74 37.92 -11.91
C GLY A 198 -42.14 38.58 -11.99
N GLY A 199 -42.59 38.77 -13.23
CA GLY A 199 -43.53 39.81 -13.62
C GLY A 199 -44.99 39.57 -13.28
N SER A 200 -45.85 39.38 -14.30
CA SER A 200 -47.30 39.23 -14.12
C SER A 200 -47.85 37.83 -14.42
N THR A 201 -47.00 36.95 -14.95
CA THR A 201 -47.25 35.51 -15.18
C THR A 201 -45.94 34.73 -15.01
N LEU A 202 -46.01 33.41 -14.81
CA LEU A 202 -44.83 32.53 -14.64
C LEU A 202 -43.78 32.78 -15.75
N ALA A 203 -44.18 32.63 -17.02
CA ALA A 203 -43.37 32.95 -18.22
C ALA A 203 -43.15 34.46 -18.51
N GLU A 204 -43.14 35.30 -17.49
CA GLU A 204 -42.63 36.68 -17.49
C GLU A 204 -41.55 36.81 -16.38
N GLY A 205 -40.68 35.81 -16.29
CA GLY A 205 -39.53 35.77 -15.39
C GLY A 205 -38.38 36.71 -15.78
N ASP A 206 -37.33 36.67 -14.96
CA ASP A 206 -36.14 37.52 -15.03
C ASP A 206 -35.04 36.89 -15.93
N LEU A 207 -34.17 37.74 -16.48
CA LEU A 207 -33.02 37.34 -17.29
C LEU A 207 -31.73 37.90 -16.68
N VAL A 208 -30.88 37.01 -16.16
CA VAL A 208 -29.67 37.38 -15.41
C VAL A 208 -28.42 36.84 -16.10
N TYR A 209 -27.44 37.73 -16.27
CA TYR A 209 -26.06 37.39 -16.58
C TYR A 209 -25.15 37.83 -15.41
N GLY A 210 -24.27 36.94 -14.94
CA GLY A 210 -23.16 37.27 -14.04
C GLY A 210 -22.09 38.05 -14.80
N GLY A 211 -21.07 37.35 -15.33
CA GLY A 211 -20.10 37.92 -16.28
C GLY A 211 -18.71 37.28 -16.25
N ASP A 212 -17.67 38.11 -16.32
CA ASP A 212 -16.28 37.73 -16.01
C ASP A 212 -16.10 37.83 -14.47
N GLY A 213 -16.45 36.80 -13.70
CA GLY A 213 -16.74 36.95 -12.26
C GLY A 213 -16.45 35.77 -11.32
N ASN A 214 -17.14 35.78 -10.19
CA ASN A 214 -17.15 34.73 -9.16
C ASN A 214 -18.45 34.96 -8.36
N ASP A 215 -19.57 34.78 -9.05
CA ASP A 215 -20.79 35.55 -8.83
C ASP A 215 -21.82 34.83 -7.96
N LEU A 216 -22.69 35.62 -7.32
CA LEU A 216 -23.73 35.13 -6.42
C LEU A 216 -25.11 35.57 -6.94
N ILE A 217 -25.91 34.61 -7.40
CA ILE A 217 -27.23 34.84 -8.03
C ILE A 217 -28.31 34.11 -7.20
N ASP A 218 -29.33 34.85 -6.72
CA ASP A 218 -30.30 34.39 -5.68
C ASP A 218 -31.64 35.16 -5.82
N ASP A 219 -32.80 34.48 -5.79
CA ASP A 219 -34.12 35.10 -5.98
C ASP A 219 -34.49 36.05 -4.82
N VAL A 220 -34.70 35.53 -3.61
CA VAL A 220 -34.68 36.20 -2.30
C VAL A 220 -34.43 35.11 -1.22
N PRO A 221 -33.38 35.20 -0.38
CA PRO A 221 -32.99 34.12 0.54
C PRO A 221 -34.12 33.55 1.42
N GLY A 222 -34.68 32.41 1.01
CA GLY A 222 -35.76 31.71 1.69
C GLY A 222 -37.18 32.23 1.43
N ILE A 223 -37.44 32.83 0.27
CA ILE A 223 -38.79 33.13 -0.25
C ILE A 223 -38.84 32.76 -1.74
N SER A 224 -38.95 31.47 -2.08
CA SER A 224 -39.15 31.09 -3.48
C SER A 224 -40.38 31.78 -4.06
N TYR A 225 -40.24 32.24 -5.30
CA TYR A 225 -41.36 32.59 -6.17
C TYR A 225 -41.75 31.38 -7.05
N ASP A 226 -42.59 31.60 -8.07
CA ASP A 226 -43.10 30.57 -9.00
C ASP A 226 -42.93 31.08 -10.47
N TYR A 227 -41.74 31.50 -10.92
CA TYR A 227 -41.52 32.17 -12.23
C TYR A 227 -40.53 31.42 -13.12
N ASP A 228 -40.77 31.42 -14.45
CA ASP A 228 -39.93 30.71 -15.42
C ASP A 228 -38.71 31.62 -15.77
N ASP A 229 -37.61 31.51 -15.02
CA ASP A 229 -36.45 32.43 -15.05
C ASP A 229 -35.29 31.91 -15.95
N THR A 230 -34.30 32.77 -16.26
CA THR A 230 -33.13 32.40 -17.08
C THR A 230 -31.85 33.04 -16.56
N LEU A 231 -30.89 32.19 -16.14
CA LEU A 231 -29.70 32.57 -15.38
C LEU A 231 -28.44 32.00 -16.06
N ASP A 232 -27.41 32.82 -16.23
CA ASP A 232 -26.16 32.52 -16.93
C ASP A 232 -25.00 33.12 -16.11
N GLY A 233 -24.22 32.29 -15.42
CA GLY A 233 -23.12 32.73 -14.54
C GLY A 233 -22.02 33.41 -15.35
N GLY A 234 -21.32 32.61 -16.16
CA GLY A 234 -20.51 33.07 -17.28
C GLY A 234 -19.08 32.53 -17.29
N ALA A 235 -18.21 33.06 -16.43
CA ALA A 235 -16.78 32.77 -16.43
C ALA A 235 -16.12 33.02 -15.06
N GLY A 236 -16.24 32.03 -14.19
CA GLY A 236 -15.68 31.97 -12.85
C GLY A 236 -16.21 30.75 -12.09
N SER A 237 -15.98 30.71 -10.78
CA SER A 237 -16.67 29.75 -9.91
C SER A 237 -17.87 30.45 -9.28
N ASP A 238 -19.02 30.31 -9.90
CA ASP A 238 -20.25 31.03 -9.58
C ASP A 238 -21.13 30.22 -8.61
N THR A 239 -22.18 30.83 -8.11
CA THR A 239 -23.17 30.15 -7.26
C THR A 239 -24.56 30.69 -7.52
N ILE A 240 -25.45 29.83 -8.01
CA ILE A 240 -26.79 30.19 -8.49
C ILE A 240 -27.86 29.39 -7.75
N TRP A 241 -28.86 30.10 -7.22
CA TRP A 241 -30.16 29.55 -6.81
C TRP A 241 -31.24 30.08 -7.75
N ALA A 242 -31.98 29.19 -8.43
CA ALA A 242 -33.06 29.55 -9.36
C ALA A 242 -34.41 29.86 -8.69
N GLY A 243 -34.61 29.39 -7.45
CA GLY A 243 -35.76 29.73 -6.61
C GLY A 243 -36.96 28.82 -6.82
N GLY A 244 -37.70 29.00 -7.92
CA GLY A 244 -38.84 28.12 -8.21
C GLY A 244 -39.63 28.55 -9.43
N GLY A 245 -39.83 27.61 -10.35
CA GLY A 245 -40.21 27.96 -11.71
C GLY A 245 -40.27 26.79 -12.68
N ALA A 246 -39.51 26.91 -13.75
CA ALA A 246 -39.22 25.89 -14.77
C ALA A 246 -37.99 26.38 -15.56
N ASP A 247 -36.86 26.40 -14.87
CA ASP A 247 -35.85 27.44 -15.05
C ASP A 247 -34.70 27.01 -15.96
N SER A 248 -34.00 27.98 -16.52
CA SER A 248 -32.90 27.76 -17.46
C SER A 248 -31.60 28.29 -16.88
N VAL A 249 -30.85 27.41 -16.21
CA VAL A 249 -29.58 27.75 -15.53
C VAL A 249 -28.38 27.26 -16.36
N LEU A 250 -27.40 28.14 -16.55
CA LEU A 250 -26.06 27.83 -17.03
C LEU A 250 -25.04 28.34 -16.01
N GLY A 251 -24.10 27.50 -15.60
CA GLY A 251 -22.92 27.92 -14.84
C GLY A 251 -21.97 28.68 -15.75
N GLY A 252 -21.06 27.95 -16.42
CA GLY A 252 -20.23 28.51 -17.48
C GLY A 252 -18.86 27.84 -17.60
N ALA A 253 -17.90 28.28 -16.78
CA ALA A 253 -16.50 27.86 -16.88
C ALA A 253 -15.65 28.21 -15.64
N ASP A 254 -14.81 27.24 -15.22
CA ASP A 254 -14.29 27.04 -13.85
C ASP A 254 -15.38 26.40 -12.92
N ASP A 255 -15.04 25.99 -11.69
CA ASP A 255 -15.86 25.03 -10.91
C ASP A 255 -17.14 25.68 -10.29
N ASP A 256 -18.35 25.28 -10.70
CA ASP A 256 -19.63 25.96 -10.36
C ASP A 256 -20.51 25.27 -9.30
N VAL A 257 -21.50 26.00 -8.75
CA VAL A 257 -22.50 25.49 -7.79
C VAL A 257 -23.93 25.95 -8.14
N LEU A 258 -24.76 25.06 -8.69
CA LEU A 258 -26.08 25.40 -9.26
C LEU A 258 -27.23 24.63 -8.56
N HIS A 259 -28.27 25.36 -8.16
CA HIS A 259 -29.50 24.84 -7.54
C HIS A 259 -30.75 25.25 -8.33
N GLY A 260 -31.59 24.29 -8.75
CA GLY A 260 -32.93 24.55 -9.31
C GLY A 260 -33.97 24.95 -8.24
N GLU A 261 -33.86 24.37 -7.05
CA GLU A 261 -34.81 24.48 -5.93
C GLU A 261 -36.21 23.90 -6.20
N ALA A 262 -37.02 24.43 -7.12
CA ALA A 262 -38.46 24.12 -7.16
C ALA A 262 -39.20 24.32 -8.50
N GLY A 263 -38.73 23.74 -9.61
CA GLY A 263 -39.43 23.73 -10.90
C GLY A 263 -39.38 22.41 -11.68
N ASP A 264 -39.76 22.41 -12.96
CA ASP A 264 -39.37 21.34 -13.90
C ASP A 264 -38.15 21.88 -14.68
N ASP A 265 -36.95 21.78 -14.11
CA ASP A 265 -35.83 22.70 -14.41
C ASP A 265 -34.83 22.17 -15.47
N THR A 266 -34.01 23.06 -16.02
CA THR A 266 -32.94 22.75 -16.99
C THR A 266 -31.63 23.41 -16.55
N ILE A 267 -30.67 22.58 -16.15
CA ILE A 267 -29.39 23.00 -15.58
C ILE A 267 -28.24 22.50 -16.46
N LEU A 268 -27.29 23.38 -16.78
CA LEU A 268 -26.05 23.06 -17.45
C LEU A 268 -24.88 23.57 -16.59
N GLY A 269 -23.94 22.70 -16.21
CA GLY A 269 -22.69 23.09 -15.54
C GLY A 269 -21.80 23.89 -16.51
N GLY A 270 -21.07 23.19 -17.38
CA GLY A 270 -20.41 23.77 -18.54
C GLY A 270 -18.98 23.26 -18.71
N SER A 271 -18.02 23.87 -18.01
CA SER A 271 -16.66 23.33 -17.95
C SER A 271 -15.95 23.67 -16.63
N GLY A 272 -16.13 22.82 -15.63
CA GLY A 272 -15.59 22.98 -14.29
C GLY A 272 -15.35 21.63 -13.60
N ASN A 273 -15.87 21.49 -12.38
CA ASN A 273 -15.97 20.27 -11.57
C ASN A 273 -17.17 20.50 -10.64
N ASP A 274 -18.35 20.45 -11.25
CA ASP A 274 -19.49 21.27 -10.83
C ASP A 274 -20.37 20.55 -9.82
N TYR A 275 -21.05 21.32 -8.97
CA TYR A 275 -22.06 20.80 -8.04
C TYR A 275 -23.46 21.21 -8.51
N LEU A 276 -24.20 20.26 -9.04
CA LEU A 276 -25.51 20.49 -9.66
C LEU A 276 -26.62 19.79 -8.86
N TYR A 277 -27.69 20.50 -8.52
CA TYR A 277 -28.82 19.94 -7.78
C TYR A 277 -30.17 20.48 -8.30
N GLY A 278 -31.06 19.59 -8.77
CA GLY A 278 -32.41 19.98 -9.22
C GLY A 278 -33.34 20.35 -8.05
N GLU A 279 -33.37 19.50 -7.02
CA GLU A 279 -34.24 19.56 -5.83
C GLU A 279 -35.69 19.07 -6.06
N ASP A 280 -36.73 19.91 -6.16
CA ASP A 280 -38.14 19.47 -6.05
C ASP A 280 -38.88 19.41 -7.43
N GLY A 281 -38.34 18.67 -8.42
CA GLY A 281 -38.70 18.83 -9.84
C GLY A 281 -38.98 17.60 -10.74
N ASN A 282 -38.59 17.68 -12.02
CA ASN A 282 -38.55 16.61 -13.05
C ASN A 282 -37.46 16.97 -14.07
N ASP A 283 -36.21 16.99 -13.61
CA ASP A 283 -35.24 17.96 -14.11
C ASP A 283 -34.38 17.46 -15.27
N SER A 284 -33.73 18.38 -15.98
CA SER A 284 -32.85 18.11 -17.13
C SER A 284 -31.46 18.68 -16.86
N ILE A 285 -30.58 17.87 -16.24
CA ILE A 285 -29.27 18.30 -15.74
C ILE A 285 -28.15 17.71 -16.61
N LEU A 286 -27.21 18.57 -17.05
CA LEU A 286 -26.00 18.19 -17.78
C LEU A 286 -24.77 18.79 -17.09
N GLY A 287 -23.76 17.99 -16.75
CA GLY A 287 -22.44 18.51 -16.30
C GLY A 287 -21.65 19.13 -17.45
N GLU A 288 -21.69 18.48 -18.62
CA GLU A 288 -20.93 18.75 -19.84
C GLU A 288 -19.44 18.38 -19.80
N ALA A 289 -18.58 19.02 -18.99
CA ALA A 289 -17.12 18.82 -19.11
C ALA A 289 -16.31 19.10 -17.82
N GLY A 290 -16.36 18.18 -16.87
CA GLY A 290 -15.64 18.25 -15.61
C GLY A 290 -15.56 16.90 -14.90
N SER A 291 -15.28 16.87 -13.61
CA SER A 291 -15.56 15.69 -12.77
C SER A 291 -16.60 16.10 -11.73
N ASP A 292 -17.85 15.92 -12.12
CA ASP A 292 -18.99 16.66 -11.58
C ASP A 292 -19.71 15.86 -10.48
N THR A 293 -20.55 16.54 -9.69
CA THR A 293 -21.43 15.93 -8.69
C THR A 293 -22.85 16.38 -8.93
N ILE A 294 -23.68 15.47 -9.45
CA ILE A 294 -25.04 15.76 -9.90
C ILE A 294 -26.06 15.02 -9.06
N LEU A 295 -26.98 15.78 -8.48
CA LEU A 295 -28.14 15.31 -7.74
C LEU A 295 -29.42 15.71 -8.50
N GLY A 296 -30.33 14.77 -8.71
CA GLY A 296 -31.71 15.04 -9.17
C GLY A 296 -32.50 15.67 -8.04
N GLY A 297 -33.31 14.87 -7.34
CA GLY A 297 -33.93 15.28 -6.08
C GLY A 297 -35.21 14.51 -5.78
N THR A 298 -36.38 15.11 -6.00
CA THR A 298 -37.67 14.43 -5.83
C THR A 298 -38.56 14.56 -7.07
N GLY A 299 -38.29 13.71 -8.07
CA GLY A 299 -38.87 13.90 -9.41
C GLY A 299 -38.95 12.66 -10.29
N GLY A 300 -38.32 12.78 -11.45
CA GLY A 300 -38.42 11.89 -12.61
C GLY A 300 -37.38 12.30 -13.64
N ASP A 301 -36.13 12.36 -13.18
CA ASP A 301 -35.13 13.30 -13.67
C ASP A 301 -34.31 12.71 -14.82
N THR A 302 -33.70 13.58 -15.62
CA THR A 302 -32.80 13.22 -16.73
C THR A 302 -31.44 13.88 -16.49
N ILE A 303 -30.46 13.06 -16.15
CA ILE A 303 -29.11 13.47 -15.77
C ILE A 303 -28.12 12.90 -16.79
N SER A 304 -27.16 13.73 -17.22
CA SER A 304 -25.96 13.34 -17.95
C SER A 304 -24.76 13.97 -17.25
N GLY A 305 -23.73 13.17 -16.98
CA GLY A 305 -22.43 13.65 -16.51
C GLY A 305 -21.75 14.47 -17.61
N GLY A 306 -20.86 13.83 -18.37
CA GLY A 306 -20.25 14.46 -19.53
C GLY A 306 -18.91 13.82 -19.92
N ASP A 307 -17.91 14.66 -20.20
CA ASP A 307 -16.50 14.27 -20.34
C ASP A 307 -15.84 14.23 -18.93
N GLY A 308 -16.04 13.16 -18.13
CA GLY A 308 -15.78 13.20 -16.68
C GLY A 308 -15.72 11.90 -15.86
N ALA A 309 -15.34 12.01 -14.59
CA ALA A 309 -15.40 10.91 -13.63
C ALA A 309 -16.39 11.29 -12.52
N ASP A 310 -17.67 11.08 -12.83
CA ASP A 310 -18.77 11.85 -12.25
C ASP A 310 -19.48 11.10 -11.12
N HIS A 311 -20.07 11.87 -10.20
CA HIS A 311 -20.80 11.36 -9.05
C HIS A 311 -22.29 11.67 -9.22
N LEU A 312 -23.08 10.67 -9.63
CA LEU A 312 -24.46 10.86 -10.08
C LEU A 312 -25.47 10.21 -9.12
N ALA A 313 -26.54 10.91 -8.77
CA ALA A 313 -27.69 10.35 -8.05
C ALA A 313 -29.00 11.02 -8.50
N GLY A 314 -30.01 10.25 -8.91
CA GLY A 314 -31.37 10.79 -9.14
C GLY A 314 -32.08 11.19 -7.85
N GLU A 315 -31.56 10.75 -6.70
CA GLU A 315 -32.27 10.72 -5.42
C GLU A 315 -33.62 9.99 -5.54
N ALA A 316 -34.80 10.62 -5.43
CA ALA A 316 -36.05 9.95 -5.10
C ALA A 316 -37.14 10.05 -6.19
N GLY A 317 -36.98 9.32 -7.31
CA GLY A 317 -37.88 9.45 -8.47
C GLY A 317 -38.14 8.17 -9.26
N SER A 318 -37.82 8.23 -10.55
CA SER A 318 -37.97 7.19 -11.57
C SER A 318 -37.08 7.54 -12.76
N ASP A 319 -35.78 7.62 -12.48
CA ASP A 319 -34.89 8.59 -13.13
C ASP A 319 -34.09 7.97 -14.28
N LEU A 320 -33.42 8.82 -15.06
CA LEU A 320 -32.65 8.45 -16.24
C LEU A 320 -31.26 9.10 -16.16
N LEU A 321 -30.27 8.32 -15.74
CA LEU A 321 -28.89 8.78 -15.55
C LEU A 321 -27.99 8.23 -16.66
N TYR A 322 -27.14 9.09 -17.20
CA TYR A 322 -26.02 8.77 -18.10
C TYR A 322 -24.72 9.27 -17.45
N GLY A 323 -23.70 8.42 -17.42
CA GLY A 323 -22.32 8.83 -17.16
C GLY A 323 -21.67 9.47 -18.39
N ASP A 324 -21.86 8.81 -19.54
CA ASP A 324 -21.40 9.14 -20.89
C ASP A 324 -19.91 8.84 -21.18
N ALA A 325 -18.93 9.34 -20.41
CA ALA A 325 -17.51 9.22 -20.78
C ALA A 325 -16.46 9.36 -19.65
N ASP A 326 -15.65 8.31 -19.45
CA ASP A 326 -14.63 8.07 -18.41
C ASP A 326 -15.09 7.13 -17.28
N ALA A 327 -15.32 7.54 -16.03
CA ALA A 327 -15.42 6.58 -14.92
C ALA A 327 -16.35 7.01 -13.78
N ASP A 328 -17.61 6.60 -13.88
CA ASP A 328 -18.72 7.23 -13.16
C ASP A 328 -19.23 6.40 -11.99
N THR A 329 -19.72 7.08 -10.95
CA THR A 329 -20.27 6.45 -9.74
C THR A 329 -21.73 6.83 -9.53
N PHE A 330 -22.61 5.85 -9.70
CA PHE A 330 -24.05 5.95 -9.51
C PHE A 330 -24.39 5.63 -8.05
N TYR A 331 -24.80 6.64 -7.27
CA TYR A 331 -25.15 6.49 -5.86
C TYR A 331 -26.65 6.26 -5.67
N LEU A 332 -27.02 5.13 -5.04
CA LEU A 332 -28.43 4.77 -4.80
C LEU A 332 -28.72 4.73 -3.28
N SER A 333 -29.53 5.70 -2.82
CA SER A 333 -29.78 6.00 -1.40
C SER A 333 -31.18 5.57 -0.90
N ASP A 334 -31.49 5.78 0.39
CA ASP A 334 -32.74 5.36 1.06
C ASP A 334 -34.03 6.04 0.51
N GLY A 335 -34.44 5.65 -0.69
CA GLY A 335 -35.61 6.20 -1.37
C GLY A 335 -35.66 5.96 -2.88
N TRP A 336 -34.56 5.49 -3.48
CA TRP A 336 -34.21 5.79 -4.88
C TRP A 336 -35.32 5.74 -5.95
N GLY A 337 -36.16 4.69 -5.95
CA GLY A 337 -37.32 4.64 -6.85
C GLY A 337 -37.24 3.56 -7.91
N SER A 338 -37.09 3.94 -9.19
CA SER A 338 -37.43 3.09 -10.35
C SER A 338 -36.63 3.45 -11.62
N ASP A 339 -35.31 3.34 -11.56
CA ASP A 339 -34.42 4.16 -12.39
C ASP A 339 -33.73 3.38 -13.52
N THR A 340 -33.20 4.11 -14.48
CA THR A 340 -32.46 3.59 -15.64
C THR A 340 -31.09 4.25 -15.70
N LEU A 341 -30.04 3.43 -15.65
CA LEU A 341 -28.66 3.86 -15.55
C LEU A 341 -27.87 3.40 -16.78
N PHE A 342 -27.00 4.26 -17.29
CA PHE A 342 -26.02 3.97 -18.33
C PHE A 342 -24.69 4.58 -17.88
N GLY A 343 -23.60 3.81 -17.82
CA GLY A 343 -22.26 4.36 -17.65
C GLY A 343 -21.74 4.95 -18.95
N GLY A 344 -20.63 4.42 -19.47
CA GLY A 344 -19.95 4.87 -20.67
C GLY A 344 -19.37 3.77 -21.58
N GLU A 345 -18.74 4.22 -22.66
CA GLU A 345 -17.84 3.44 -23.55
C GLU A 345 -16.86 4.42 -24.27
N THR A 346 -16.56 5.56 -23.64
CA THR A 346 -15.99 6.77 -24.27
C THR A 346 -14.83 7.44 -23.50
N VAL A 347 -13.81 6.70 -23.04
CA VAL A 347 -12.60 7.28 -22.37
C VAL A 347 -12.10 8.60 -23.01
N THR A 348 -12.15 9.69 -22.24
CA THR A 348 -11.48 10.96 -22.54
C THR A 348 -10.09 10.99 -21.85
N THR A 349 -10.02 10.60 -20.58
CA THR A 349 -8.88 10.67 -19.66
C THR A 349 -8.93 9.60 -18.53
N GLY A 350 -8.36 8.43 -18.80
CA GLY A 350 -8.09 7.45 -17.74
C GLY A 350 -8.34 6.03 -18.21
N ASN A 351 -9.42 5.46 -17.71
CA ASN A 351 -9.98 4.16 -18.06
C ASN A 351 -11.50 4.25 -17.96
N GLU A 352 -12.23 3.48 -18.77
CA GLU A 352 -13.62 3.17 -18.43
C GLU A 352 -13.64 2.30 -17.17
N PHE A 353 -14.51 2.61 -16.22
CA PHE A 353 -14.93 1.73 -15.13
C PHE A 353 -16.08 2.39 -14.37
N ASP A 354 -17.29 1.90 -14.58
CA ASP A 354 -18.50 2.50 -14.00
C ASP A 354 -19.04 1.69 -12.83
N LEU A 355 -19.48 2.39 -11.78
CA LEU A 355 -19.69 1.83 -10.45
C LEU A 355 -21.12 2.09 -9.92
N LEU A 356 -21.84 1.00 -9.68
CA LEU A 356 -23.14 1.01 -8.99
C LEU A 356 -22.92 0.94 -7.46
N ASN A 357 -23.26 1.99 -6.72
CA ASN A 357 -22.85 2.17 -5.32
C ASN A 357 -24.03 2.28 -4.33
N PHE A 358 -24.14 1.30 -3.44
CA PHE A 358 -25.19 1.21 -2.41
C PHE A 358 -24.73 1.57 -0.99
N THR A 359 -23.53 2.16 -0.82
CA THR A 359 -22.95 2.51 0.50
C THR A 359 -23.89 3.34 1.40
N TYR A 360 -24.77 4.14 0.79
CA TYR A 360 -25.70 5.03 1.49
C TYR A 360 -27.13 4.45 1.67
N TYR A 361 -27.36 3.19 1.29
CA TYR A 361 -28.61 2.48 1.55
C TYR A 361 -28.62 1.82 2.93
N THR A 362 -29.68 2.03 3.72
CA THR A 362 -29.75 1.58 5.13
C THR A 362 -31.05 0.83 5.51
N ALA A 363 -31.99 0.68 4.57
CA ALA A 363 -33.28 0.05 4.83
C ALA A 363 -33.30 -1.49 4.77
N SER A 364 -32.47 -2.12 3.92
CA SER A 364 -32.30 -3.58 3.82
C SER A 364 -31.04 -3.93 3.03
N GLY A 365 -30.71 -5.22 2.93
CA GLY A 365 -29.81 -5.64 1.86
C GLY A 365 -30.42 -5.42 0.47
N VAL A 366 -29.57 -5.29 -0.54
CA VAL A 366 -29.87 -5.13 -1.95
C VAL A 366 -29.76 -6.47 -2.69
N ALA A 367 -30.46 -6.57 -3.82
CA ALA A 367 -30.38 -7.72 -4.73
C ALA A 367 -30.01 -7.22 -6.14
N VAL A 368 -28.79 -7.53 -6.59
CA VAL A 368 -28.24 -7.18 -7.90
C VAL A 368 -28.15 -8.44 -8.76
N THR A 369 -28.47 -8.35 -10.05
CA THR A 369 -28.41 -9.49 -10.97
C THR A 369 -28.03 -9.05 -12.37
N PHE A 370 -26.91 -9.54 -12.88
CA PHE A 370 -26.46 -9.34 -14.26
C PHE A 370 -27.24 -10.27 -15.20
N SER A 371 -27.63 -9.72 -16.34
CA SER A 371 -28.40 -10.38 -17.40
C SER A 371 -27.55 -10.74 -18.64
N GLY A 372 -26.33 -10.21 -18.67
CA GLY A 372 -25.23 -10.40 -19.61
C GLY A 372 -24.04 -9.58 -19.12
N SER A 373 -22.98 -9.49 -19.93
CA SER A 373 -21.87 -8.57 -19.65
C SER A 373 -22.36 -7.14 -19.41
N GLU A 374 -21.75 -6.48 -18.43
CA GLU A 374 -21.95 -5.06 -18.06
C GLU A 374 -23.43 -4.61 -17.87
N SER A 375 -24.40 -5.51 -17.70
CA SER A 375 -25.83 -5.14 -17.83
C SER A 375 -26.81 -6.00 -17.04
N GLY A 376 -27.68 -5.36 -16.26
CA GLY A 376 -28.51 -6.04 -15.27
C GLY A 376 -29.60 -5.20 -14.60
N THR A 377 -29.98 -5.63 -13.39
CA THR A 377 -30.96 -4.93 -12.54
C THR A 377 -30.58 -5.01 -11.07
N ALA A 378 -30.84 -3.95 -10.32
CA ALA A 378 -30.78 -3.92 -8.86
C ALA A 378 -32.18 -3.72 -8.24
N SER A 379 -32.39 -4.19 -7.01
CA SER A 379 -33.64 -3.97 -6.27
C SER A 379 -33.49 -4.09 -4.76
N ALA A 380 -34.13 -3.21 -4.00
CA ALA A 380 -34.14 -3.25 -2.54
C ALA A 380 -35.36 -2.51 -1.96
N GLY A 381 -35.91 -2.95 -0.83
CA GLY A 381 -37.03 -2.30 -0.13
C GLY A 381 -38.40 -2.19 -0.85
N GLY A 382 -38.41 -2.28 -2.18
CA GLY A 382 -39.53 -1.90 -3.06
C GLY A 382 -39.08 -1.06 -4.27
N ASN A 383 -37.86 -0.52 -4.21
CA ASN A 383 -37.17 0.24 -5.25
C ASN A 383 -36.52 -0.72 -6.26
N THR A 384 -36.25 -0.23 -7.48
CA THR A 384 -35.60 -0.98 -8.57
C THR A 384 -34.73 -0.07 -9.42
N ALA A 385 -33.64 -0.58 -9.98
CA ALA A 385 -32.91 0.07 -11.07
C ALA A 385 -32.59 -0.96 -12.17
N SER A 386 -32.48 -0.50 -13.42
CA SER A 386 -31.90 -1.28 -14.53
C SER A 386 -30.69 -0.56 -15.10
N PHE A 387 -29.62 -1.30 -15.35
CA PHE A 387 -28.34 -0.75 -15.78
C PHE A 387 -27.77 -1.46 -17.02
N SER A 388 -26.97 -0.74 -17.78
CA SER A 388 -26.06 -1.26 -18.81
C SER A 388 -24.81 -0.39 -18.86
N GLU A 389 -23.70 -0.96 -19.34
CA GLU A 389 -22.40 -0.27 -19.35
C GLU A 389 -22.01 0.08 -17.89
N ILE A 390 -21.84 -0.97 -17.05
CA ILE A 390 -21.43 -0.92 -15.63
C ILE A 390 -20.63 -2.20 -15.28
N GLU A 391 -19.37 -2.06 -14.85
CA GLU A 391 -18.48 -3.16 -14.44
C GLU A 391 -18.41 -3.36 -12.92
N GLY A 392 -18.72 -2.30 -12.16
CA GLY A 392 -18.52 -2.23 -10.71
C GLY A 392 -19.81 -2.31 -9.90
N VAL A 393 -19.77 -3.00 -8.76
CA VAL A 393 -20.81 -2.95 -7.71
C VAL A 393 -20.18 -2.82 -6.33
N VAL A 394 -20.57 -1.79 -5.58
CA VAL A 394 -20.35 -1.69 -4.13
C VAL A 394 -21.69 -1.88 -3.43
N GLY A 395 -21.75 -2.86 -2.54
CA GLY A 395 -22.91 -3.22 -1.74
C GLY A 395 -23.24 -2.18 -0.66
N SER A 396 -24.11 -2.61 0.26
CA SER A 396 -24.69 -1.77 1.29
C SER A 396 -23.92 -1.91 2.62
N GLN A 397 -24.65 -1.89 3.73
CA GLN A 397 -24.15 -2.22 5.07
C GLN A 397 -25.10 -3.25 5.71
N GLN A 398 -25.66 -4.14 4.89
CA GLN A 398 -26.66 -5.15 5.21
C GLN A 398 -26.46 -6.39 4.29
N GLY A 399 -26.99 -7.54 4.71
CA GLY A 399 -26.87 -8.82 3.99
C GLY A 399 -27.39 -8.80 2.55
N ASP A 400 -26.48 -8.71 1.57
CA ASP A 400 -26.73 -8.48 0.15
C ASP A 400 -26.69 -9.76 -0.70
N VAL A 401 -27.24 -9.69 -1.92
CA VAL A 401 -27.17 -10.78 -2.92
C VAL A 401 -26.79 -10.21 -4.28
N ILE A 402 -25.61 -10.55 -4.77
CA ILE A 402 -25.07 -10.09 -6.05
C ILE A 402 -24.84 -11.32 -6.94
N ASP A 403 -25.50 -11.36 -8.09
CA ASP A 403 -25.50 -12.49 -9.03
C ASP A 403 -24.99 -12.05 -10.41
N ALA A 404 -23.69 -12.22 -10.65
CA ALA A 404 -23.02 -11.93 -11.91
C ALA A 404 -22.96 -13.14 -12.87
N THR A 405 -23.70 -14.24 -12.62
CA THR A 405 -23.56 -15.54 -13.32
C THR A 405 -23.82 -15.54 -14.85
N ASN A 406 -24.15 -14.38 -15.44
CA ASN A 406 -24.34 -14.19 -16.88
C ASN A 406 -23.28 -13.27 -17.52
N ASP A 407 -22.35 -12.73 -16.73
CA ASP A 407 -21.19 -11.96 -17.19
C ASP A 407 -20.13 -12.89 -17.83
N ALA A 408 -19.35 -12.33 -18.77
CA ALA A 408 -18.24 -13.00 -19.45
C ALA A 408 -17.09 -12.03 -19.82
N SER A 409 -17.05 -10.87 -19.16
CA SER A 409 -16.05 -9.80 -19.30
C SER A 409 -15.10 -9.77 -18.10
N GLY A 410 -15.65 -9.90 -16.89
CA GLY A 410 -14.97 -9.71 -15.61
C GLY A 410 -15.59 -8.55 -14.84
N VAL A 411 -16.02 -8.77 -13.60
CA VAL A 411 -16.69 -7.77 -12.73
C VAL A 411 -15.87 -7.43 -11.48
N SER A 412 -16.10 -6.23 -10.94
CA SER A 412 -15.52 -5.78 -9.66
C SER A 412 -16.62 -5.60 -8.63
N ILE A 413 -16.64 -6.46 -7.61
CA ILE A 413 -17.71 -6.50 -6.59
C ILE A 413 -17.11 -6.41 -5.19
N ASP A 414 -17.63 -5.48 -4.39
CA ASP A 414 -17.45 -5.44 -2.93
C ASP A 414 -18.83 -5.54 -2.26
N GLY A 415 -19.04 -6.53 -1.39
CA GLY A 415 -20.26 -6.65 -0.59
C GLY A 415 -20.40 -5.55 0.45
N GLY A 416 -19.27 -4.95 0.86
CA GLY A 416 -19.19 -3.81 1.78
C GLY A 416 -19.36 -4.22 3.24
N GLY A 417 -20.48 -4.86 3.59
CA GLY A 417 -20.59 -5.54 4.88
C GLY A 417 -22.00 -5.93 5.27
N GLY A 418 -22.20 -7.21 5.59
CA GLY A 418 -23.50 -7.75 5.93
C GLY A 418 -23.44 -9.21 6.37
N ALA A 419 -23.70 -10.10 5.40
CA ALA A 419 -23.64 -11.55 5.45
C ALA A 419 -23.98 -12.02 4.03
N ASP A 420 -23.06 -11.78 3.11
CA ASP A 420 -23.36 -11.44 1.72
C ASP A 420 -23.20 -12.66 0.81
N THR A 421 -23.97 -12.69 -0.29
CA THR A 421 -23.93 -13.80 -1.25
C THR A 421 -23.56 -13.28 -2.63
N ILE A 422 -22.31 -13.48 -3.01
CA ILE A 422 -21.73 -13.02 -4.27
C ILE A 422 -21.53 -14.22 -5.20
N ASN A 423 -21.98 -14.10 -6.44
CA ASN A 423 -21.61 -14.99 -7.53
C ASN A 423 -20.94 -14.13 -8.60
N GLY A 424 -19.74 -14.53 -9.02
CA GLY A 424 -19.04 -14.00 -10.19
C GLY A 424 -19.64 -14.50 -11.50
N GLY A 425 -18.89 -14.38 -12.58
CA GLY A 425 -19.33 -14.60 -13.95
C GLY A 425 -18.60 -15.72 -14.68
N SER A 426 -17.92 -15.34 -15.76
CA SER A 426 -17.03 -16.20 -16.56
C SER A 426 -15.92 -15.42 -17.28
N GLY A 427 -15.61 -14.23 -16.74
CA GLY A 427 -14.41 -13.45 -17.01
C GLY A 427 -13.49 -13.50 -15.78
N ALA A 428 -12.42 -12.69 -15.74
CA ALA A 428 -11.57 -12.60 -14.55
C ALA A 428 -12.12 -11.53 -13.60
N ASP A 429 -12.66 -11.97 -12.47
CA ASP A 429 -13.39 -11.15 -11.50
C ASP A 429 -12.50 -10.65 -10.36
N THR A 430 -12.94 -9.59 -9.67
CA THR A 430 -12.37 -9.12 -8.40
C THR A 430 -13.50 -9.01 -7.38
N LEU A 431 -13.48 -9.88 -6.36
CA LEU A 431 -14.60 -10.11 -5.45
C LEU A 431 -14.17 -9.93 -3.98
N SER A 432 -14.90 -9.12 -3.24
CA SER A 432 -14.72 -8.84 -1.81
C SER A 432 -16.04 -9.08 -1.06
N GLY A 433 -16.01 -9.80 0.06
CA GLY A 433 -17.16 -9.92 0.97
C GLY A 433 -17.36 -8.64 1.76
N GLY A 434 -16.41 -8.33 2.66
CA GLY A 434 -16.37 -7.11 3.46
C GLY A 434 -16.37 -7.38 4.97
N ASP A 435 -17.22 -6.67 5.72
CA ASP A 435 -17.48 -6.92 7.14
C ASP A 435 -18.73 -7.83 7.30
N GLY A 436 -18.56 -9.16 7.39
CA GLY A 436 -19.69 -10.08 7.23
C GLY A 436 -19.51 -11.52 7.77
N ASN A 437 -20.08 -12.46 7.03
CA ASN A 437 -20.07 -13.91 7.21
C ASN A 437 -20.47 -14.49 5.84
N ASP A 438 -19.58 -14.33 4.88
CA ASP A 438 -19.94 -14.13 3.48
C ASP A 438 -19.77 -15.40 2.66
N THR A 439 -20.35 -15.43 1.47
CA THR A 439 -20.30 -16.60 0.59
C THR A 439 -20.08 -16.16 -0.85
N ILE A 440 -18.90 -16.48 -1.38
CA ILE A 440 -18.45 -16.07 -2.72
C ILE A 440 -18.22 -17.30 -3.60
N TRP A 441 -18.82 -17.29 -4.78
CA TRP A 441 -18.56 -18.25 -5.87
C TRP A 441 -18.09 -17.48 -7.10
N ALA A 442 -16.81 -17.51 -7.46
CA ALA A 442 -16.30 -16.75 -8.61
C ALA A 442 -16.65 -17.41 -9.96
N LEU A 443 -16.57 -18.75 -10.00
CA LEU A 443 -17.09 -19.69 -11.00
C LEU A 443 -16.19 -20.01 -12.20
N GLY A 444 -15.33 -19.11 -12.67
CA GLY A 444 -14.67 -19.33 -13.96
C GLY A 444 -13.87 -18.17 -14.55
N GLY A 445 -12.74 -17.83 -13.95
CA GLY A 445 -11.82 -16.81 -14.42
C GLY A 445 -10.38 -17.06 -14.00
N ASP A 446 -9.56 -16.01 -13.94
CA ASP A 446 -8.31 -16.04 -13.17
C ASP A 446 -8.55 -15.04 -12.02
N ASP A 447 -9.35 -15.46 -11.02
CA ASP A 447 -10.14 -14.56 -10.17
C ASP A 447 -9.39 -14.09 -8.91
N LEU A 448 -9.66 -12.87 -8.44
CA LEU A 448 -9.13 -12.34 -7.19
C LEU A 448 -10.23 -12.27 -6.12
N ILE A 449 -10.11 -13.05 -5.06
CA ILE A 449 -11.18 -13.27 -4.07
C ILE A 449 -10.70 -12.97 -2.66
N SER A 450 -11.44 -12.12 -1.94
CA SER A 450 -11.25 -11.80 -0.53
C SER A 450 -12.53 -12.04 0.26
N GLY A 451 -12.45 -12.70 1.42
CA GLY A 451 -13.52 -12.72 2.42
C GLY A 451 -13.64 -11.34 3.08
N GLY A 452 -12.80 -11.09 4.07
CA GLY A 452 -12.68 -9.78 4.72
C GLY A 452 -12.57 -9.89 6.24
N THR A 453 -13.67 -9.64 6.95
CA THR A 453 -13.79 -9.91 8.39
C THR A 453 -15.09 -10.66 8.68
N GLY A 454 -14.98 -11.94 9.05
CA GLY A 454 -16.11 -12.85 9.16
C GLY A 454 -15.68 -14.30 9.46
N ASP A 455 -16.61 -15.25 9.46
CA ASP A 455 -16.28 -16.65 9.15
C ASP A 455 -16.84 -16.91 7.74
N ASP A 456 -15.99 -16.84 6.72
CA ASP A 456 -16.40 -16.73 5.31
C ASP A 456 -16.32 -18.06 4.54
N THR A 457 -16.90 -18.11 3.34
CA THR A 457 -16.85 -19.29 2.46
C THR A 457 -16.59 -18.87 1.00
N LEU A 458 -15.41 -19.19 0.49
CA LEU A 458 -14.88 -18.72 -0.79
C LEU A 458 -14.65 -19.91 -1.73
N GLN A 459 -15.12 -19.83 -2.97
CA GLN A 459 -14.88 -20.85 -3.99
C GLN A 459 -14.52 -20.20 -5.34
N GLY A 460 -13.31 -20.47 -5.83
CA GLY A 460 -12.85 -20.05 -7.16
C GLY A 460 -13.55 -20.82 -8.28
N VAL A 461 -13.44 -22.15 -8.20
CA VAL A 461 -14.06 -23.19 -9.06
C VAL A 461 -13.28 -23.53 -10.35
N GLY A 462 -12.54 -22.61 -10.98
CA GLY A 462 -11.63 -23.01 -12.07
C GLY A 462 -11.17 -21.91 -13.04
N GLY A 463 -10.05 -22.19 -13.69
CA GLY A 463 -9.04 -21.16 -14.01
C GLY A 463 -8.13 -20.91 -12.79
N SER A 464 -7.20 -19.94 -12.85
CA SER A 464 -6.14 -19.81 -11.84
C SER A 464 -6.43 -18.70 -10.83
N ASP A 465 -7.05 -19.08 -9.72
CA ASP A 465 -7.64 -18.15 -8.76
C ASP A 465 -6.67 -17.74 -7.63
N THR A 466 -6.87 -16.56 -7.04
CA THR A 466 -6.11 -16.04 -5.89
C THR A 466 -7.05 -15.72 -4.74
N LEU A 467 -6.99 -16.50 -3.66
CA LEU A 467 -7.91 -16.44 -2.53
C LEU A 467 -7.24 -15.91 -1.25
N THR A 468 -7.96 -15.09 -0.49
CA THR A 468 -7.64 -14.67 0.88
C THR A 468 -8.89 -14.76 1.74
N GLY A 469 -8.83 -15.44 2.89
CA GLY A 469 -9.92 -15.44 3.87
C GLY A 469 -9.98 -14.10 4.59
N GLY A 470 -9.01 -13.89 5.47
CA GLY A 470 -8.84 -12.65 6.23
C GLY A 470 -9.09 -12.89 7.71
N ALA A 471 -9.94 -12.07 8.33
CA ALA A 471 -10.06 -11.99 9.77
C ALA A 471 -11.14 -12.90 10.39
N GLY A 472 -11.04 -14.23 10.18
CA GLY A 472 -11.74 -15.21 11.02
C GLY A 472 -11.55 -16.68 10.61
N ALA A 473 -12.61 -17.49 10.68
CA ALA A 473 -12.53 -18.96 10.59
C ALA A 473 -13.06 -19.50 9.26
N ASP A 474 -12.34 -19.19 8.18
CA ASP A 474 -12.83 -19.23 6.80
C ASP A 474 -12.73 -20.62 6.12
N GLU A 475 -13.55 -20.86 5.10
CA GLU A 475 -13.52 -22.07 4.25
C GLU A 475 -13.19 -21.69 2.79
N LEU A 476 -11.95 -21.94 2.36
CA LEU A 476 -11.41 -21.56 1.04
C LEU A 476 -11.32 -22.79 0.13
N HIS A 477 -11.89 -22.71 -1.07
CA HIS A 477 -11.82 -23.74 -2.12
C HIS A 477 -11.22 -23.13 -3.39
N GLY A 478 -10.18 -23.76 -3.93
CA GLY A 478 -9.69 -23.50 -5.29
C GLY A 478 -10.67 -24.05 -6.32
N GLY A 479 -10.25 -25.00 -7.15
CA GLY A 479 -11.17 -25.66 -8.06
C GLY A 479 -10.60 -26.79 -8.90
N ASP A 480 -10.57 -26.56 -10.21
CA ASP A 480 -10.28 -27.56 -11.25
C ASP A 480 -8.96 -27.26 -12.00
N ASP A 481 -8.21 -26.20 -11.65
CA ASP A 481 -7.00 -25.73 -12.35
C ASP A 481 -5.78 -25.55 -11.42
N ALA A 482 -5.29 -24.33 -11.12
CA ALA A 482 -4.05 -24.14 -10.33
C ALA A 482 -4.05 -22.81 -9.56
N ASP A 483 -4.25 -22.90 -8.25
CA ASP A 483 -4.75 -21.80 -7.43
C ASP A 483 -3.74 -21.34 -6.37
N THR A 484 -3.89 -20.10 -5.90
CA THR A 484 -2.99 -19.44 -4.94
C THR A 484 -3.74 -18.94 -3.71
N PHE A 485 -3.45 -19.53 -2.55
CA PHE A 485 -4.00 -19.11 -1.27
C PHE A 485 -2.99 -18.21 -0.54
N LEU A 486 -3.37 -16.98 -0.25
CA LEU A 486 -2.56 -16.05 0.55
C LEU A 486 -2.95 -16.18 2.02
N LEU A 487 -1.96 -16.34 2.91
CA LEU A 487 -2.19 -16.56 4.34
C LEU A 487 -1.25 -15.70 5.19
N TYR A 488 -1.81 -14.91 6.12
CA TYR A 488 -1.08 -13.91 6.90
C TYR A 488 -1.12 -14.18 8.41
N ALA A 489 -0.13 -13.67 9.14
CA ALA A 489 -0.06 -13.78 10.61
C ALA A 489 -1.14 -12.97 11.39
N GLY A 490 -2.13 -12.40 10.69
CA GLY A 490 -3.28 -11.70 11.26
C GLY A 490 -4.59 -12.48 11.19
N ASP A 491 -4.61 -13.56 10.41
CA ASP A 491 -5.79 -14.38 10.10
C ASP A 491 -6.07 -15.36 11.27
N GLU A 492 -7.27 -15.94 11.38
CA GLU A 492 -7.58 -16.92 12.44
C GLU A 492 -7.45 -18.39 11.99
N ALA A 493 -8.54 -19.09 11.63
CA ALA A 493 -8.54 -20.56 11.60
C ALA A 493 -9.16 -21.14 10.34
N GLU A 494 -8.41 -21.06 9.25
CA GLU A 494 -8.87 -21.35 7.89
C GLU A 494 -8.86 -22.84 7.57
N THR A 495 -9.76 -23.22 6.66
CA THR A 495 -9.87 -24.54 6.04
C THR A 495 -9.61 -24.37 4.54
N ILE A 496 -8.40 -24.69 4.10
CA ILE A 496 -7.95 -24.55 2.70
C ILE A 496 -8.10 -25.90 1.98
N LEU A 497 -8.73 -25.87 0.81
CA LEU A 497 -8.89 -26.99 -0.11
C LEU A 497 -8.48 -26.50 -1.50
N GLY A 498 -7.42 -27.07 -2.10
CA GLY A 498 -7.08 -26.79 -3.50
C GLY A 498 -8.04 -27.53 -4.43
N GLY A 499 -7.62 -28.68 -4.95
CA GLY A 499 -8.50 -29.61 -5.66
C GLY A 499 -7.84 -30.91 -6.14
N GLU A 500 -8.60 -31.72 -6.90
CA GLU A 500 -8.07 -32.86 -7.68
C GLU A 500 -8.60 -32.77 -9.14
N GLY A 501 -8.45 -31.59 -9.74
CA GLY A 501 -8.93 -31.24 -11.08
C GLY A 501 -7.81 -30.99 -12.11
N GLY A 502 -8.22 -30.90 -13.38
CA GLY A 502 -7.41 -30.40 -14.51
C GLY A 502 -5.92 -30.71 -14.52
N THR A 503 -5.12 -29.72 -14.14
CA THR A 503 -3.67 -29.80 -13.88
C THR A 503 -3.31 -29.01 -12.62
N ASP A 504 -3.96 -29.42 -11.52
CA ASP A 504 -3.55 -29.26 -10.13
C ASP A 504 -2.06 -28.92 -9.92
N TRP A 505 -1.81 -27.69 -9.42
CA TRP A 505 -0.57 -27.30 -8.74
C TRP A 505 -0.88 -26.13 -7.81
N ASP A 506 -1.51 -26.46 -6.68
CA ASP A 506 -2.03 -25.45 -5.77
C ASP A 506 -0.95 -24.99 -4.78
N VAL A 507 -0.98 -23.70 -4.46
CA VAL A 507 0.08 -23.01 -3.74
C VAL A 507 -0.49 -22.25 -2.54
N ILE A 508 0.11 -22.46 -1.36
CA ILE A 508 -0.06 -21.51 -0.24
C ILE A 508 1.16 -20.58 -0.19
N GLU A 509 0.95 -19.28 -0.31
CA GLU A 509 2.01 -18.26 -0.13
C GLU A 509 1.88 -17.61 1.26
N LEU A 510 2.94 -17.74 2.07
CA LEU A 510 2.98 -17.23 3.44
C LEU A 510 3.38 -15.76 3.49
N GLY A 511 2.48 -14.95 4.07
CA GLY A 511 2.75 -13.57 4.44
C GLY A 511 3.72 -13.43 5.64
N PRO A 512 4.13 -12.20 5.99
CA PRO A 512 5.20 -11.98 6.96
C PRO A 512 4.90 -12.49 8.39
N GLY A 513 5.75 -13.37 8.90
CA GLY A 513 5.79 -13.82 10.30
C GLY A 513 6.40 -15.22 10.46
N GLU A 514 7.03 -15.51 11.61
CA GLU A 514 7.66 -16.82 11.92
C GLU A 514 6.63 -17.98 11.92
N ALA A 515 6.38 -18.60 10.76
CA ALA A 515 5.40 -19.67 10.58
C ALA A 515 5.97 -21.08 10.81
N VAL A 516 5.09 -22.02 11.17
CA VAL A 516 5.38 -23.46 11.25
C VAL A 516 4.42 -24.24 10.35
N VAL A 517 4.95 -24.99 9.40
CA VAL A 517 4.21 -25.79 8.41
C VAL A 517 4.44 -27.28 8.65
N LEU A 518 3.37 -28.06 8.81
CA LEU A 518 3.43 -29.48 9.18
C LEU A 518 2.60 -30.33 8.21
N TRP A 519 3.24 -31.17 7.37
CA TRP A 519 2.50 -32.15 6.56
C TRP A 519 2.14 -33.38 7.39
N THR A 520 0.92 -33.90 7.20
CA THR A 520 0.36 -34.98 8.03
C THR A 520 -0.27 -36.15 7.25
N GLY A 521 -0.25 -36.09 5.92
CA GLY A 521 -0.89 -37.08 5.04
C GLY A 521 -0.44 -36.98 3.58
N TRP A 522 -1.36 -37.21 2.65
CA TRP A 522 -1.19 -37.06 1.20
C TRP A 522 -1.72 -35.69 0.83
N GLU A 523 -0.86 -34.75 0.41
CA GLU A 523 -1.27 -33.39 0.06
C GLU A 523 -2.03 -32.66 1.22
N THR A 524 -1.89 -33.12 2.48
CA THR A 524 -2.57 -32.55 3.66
C THR A 524 -1.62 -32.10 4.75
N GLY A 525 -1.89 -30.96 5.38
CA GLY A 525 -1.09 -30.43 6.48
C GLY A 525 -1.80 -29.40 7.35
N ALA A 526 -1.01 -28.65 8.10
CA ALA A 526 -1.45 -27.57 8.98
C ALA A 526 -0.38 -26.49 9.09
N ILE A 527 -0.80 -25.22 9.23
CA ILE A 527 0.07 -24.04 9.34
C ILE A 527 -0.25 -23.31 10.67
N SER A 528 0.74 -22.64 11.26
CA SER A 528 0.52 -21.79 12.45
C SER A 528 1.62 -20.74 12.64
N TYR A 529 1.24 -19.47 12.79
CA TYR A 529 2.12 -18.35 13.12
C TYR A 529 2.34 -18.11 14.63
N ASP A 530 1.60 -18.79 15.52
CA ASP A 530 1.60 -18.52 16.97
C ASP A 530 2.09 -19.67 17.86
N GLY A 531 2.57 -20.76 17.23
CA GLY A 531 3.06 -21.96 17.90
C GLY A 531 1.97 -22.98 18.24
N GLY A 532 0.88 -23.00 17.46
CA GLY A 532 -0.18 -24.01 17.52
C GLY A 532 -1.28 -23.72 18.54
N ILE A 533 -1.61 -22.45 18.77
CA ILE A 533 -2.85 -22.04 19.43
C ILE A 533 -3.92 -21.84 18.34
N THR A 534 -3.57 -21.09 17.31
CA THR A 534 -4.30 -20.88 16.06
C THR A 534 -3.70 -21.77 14.98
N VAL A 535 -4.52 -22.46 14.18
CA VAL A 535 -4.09 -23.52 13.25
C VAL A 535 -4.99 -23.59 12.01
N THR A 536 -4.47 -23.10 10.88
CA THR A 536 -4.94 -23.36 9.53
C THR A 536 -4.78 -24.84 9.19
N TYR A 537 -5.72 -25.43 8.44
CA TYR A 537 -5.56 -26.77 7.87
C TYR A 537 -5.69 -26.74 6.36
N PHE A 538 -4.87 -27.53 5.66
CA PHE A 538 -4.92 -27.66 4.21
C PHE A 538 -5.04 -29.13 3.76
N TRP A 539 -5.73 -29.33 2.65
CA TRP A 539 -5.82 -30.58 1.89
C TRP A 539 -5.72 -30.28 0.40
N GLU A 540 -5.19 -31.23 -0.36
CA GLU A 540 -5.16 -31.16 -1.82
C GLU A 540 -4.37 -29.90 -2.28
N VAL A 541 -3.10 -29.80 -1.82
CA VAL A 541 -2.14 -28.71 -2.11
C VAL A 541 -0.71 -29.26 -2.33
N GLU A 542 -0.05 -28.85 -3.43
CA GLU A 542 1.26 -29.32 -3.87
C GLU A 542 2.46 -28.56 -3.27
N GLU A 543 2.34 -27.23 -3.13
CA GLU A 543 3.45 -26.34 -2.78
C GLU A 543 3.09 -25.39 -1.63
N VAL A 544 4.02 -25.18 -0.71
CA VAL A 544 3.96 -24.09 0.27
C VAL A 544 5.21 -23.22 0.14
N ARG A 545 5.01 -21.92 -0.06
CA ARG A 545 6.05 -20.90 -0.19
C ARG A 545 6.15 -20.08 1.08
N GLY A 546 7.36 -19.96 1.62
CA GLY A 546 7.65 -19.10 2.78
C GLY A 546 7.89 -17.64 2.40
N SER A 547 8.36 -16.88 3.39
CA SER A 547 8.27 -15.42 3.46
C SER A 547 9.67 -14.77 3.42
N ALA A 548 9.89 -13.73 4.23
CA ALA A 548 11.20 -13.15 4.52
C ALA A 548 11.49 -13.05 6.04
N ASP A 549 10.64 -13.69 6.86
CA ASP A 549 10.92 -14.03 8.25
C ASP A 549 11.44 -15.48 8.33
N ALA A 550 11.57 -16.09 9.51
CA ALA A 550 12.19 -17.40 9.66
C ALA A 550 11.15 -18.52 9.92
N GLU A 551 11.03 -19.45 8.99
CA GLU A 551 10.02 -20.51 8.99
C GLU A 551 10.55 -21.93 9.31
N ALA A 552 9.64 -22.81 9.72
CA ALA A 552 9.94 -24.20 10.03
C ALA A 552 8.96 -25.16 9.31
N PHE A 553 9.49 -25.89 8.32
CA PHE A 553 8.77 -26.86 7.51
C PHE A 553 9.10 -28.30 7.96
N ASP A 554 8.10 -29.08 8.37
CA ASP A 554 8.23 -30.49 8.74
C ASP A 554 7.33 -31.39 7.88
N ALA A 555 7.91 -31.98 6.85
CA ALA A 555 7.29 -32.97 5.98
C ALA A 555 7.59 -34.43 6.41
N SER A 556 8.17 -34.67 7.58
CA SER A 556 8.59 -36.02 8.02
C SER A 556 7.44 -37.01 8.26
N ALA A 557 6.19 -36.54 8.19
CA ALA A 557 4.96 -37.33 8.22
C ALA A 557 4.12 -37.26 6.93
N ALA A 558 4.61 -36.62 5.87
CA ALA A 558 4.00 -36.66 4.53
C ALA A 558 3.98 -38.09 3.95
N GLY A 559 3.02 -38.36 3.08
CA GLY A 559 2.86 -39.65 2.41
C GLY A 559 2.98 -39.60 0.88
N ASN A 560 3.06 -38.39 0.33
CA ASN A 560 3.52 -37.99 -1.01
C ASN A 560 4.95 -37.39 -0.90
N ALA A 561 5.54 -37.03 -2.03
CA ALA A 561 6.78 -36.23 -2.05
C ALA A 561 6.40 -34.75 -2.03
N VAL A 562 7.16 -33.91 -1.31
CA VAL A 562 6.82 -32.48 -1.13
C VAL A 562 7.62 -31.54 -2.02
N SER A 563 7.00 -30.40 -2.35
CA SER A 563 7.66 -29.22 -2.92
C SER A 563 7.64 -28.09 -1.88
N ILE A 564 8.82 -27.55 -1.54
CA ILE A 564 8.98 -26.48 -0.54
C ILE A 564 9.91 -25.42 -1.12
N ALA A 565 9.51 -24.15 -1.03
CA ALA A 565 10.37 -23.00 -1.33
C ALA A 565 10.35 -22.04 -0.11
N ALA A 566 11.42 -22.02 0.68
CA ALA A 566 11.38 -21.44 2.02
C ALA A 566 11.43 -19.90 2.09
N GLY A 567 12.08 -19.22 1.14
CA GLY A 567 12.00 -17.76 0.99
C GLY A 567 13.32 -17.02 1.22
N ASP A 568 13.27 -15.90 1.93
CA ASP A 568 14.40 -15.00 2.24
C ASP A 568 14.81 -15.07 3.75
N GLY A 569 14.50 -16.19 4.40
CA GLY A 569 14.47 -16.39 5.86
C GLY A 569 15.76 -16.83 6.57
N ALA A 570 15.64 -17.87 7.40
CA ALA A 570 16.73 -18.51 8.15
C ALA A 570 16.27 -19.90 8.67
N ASP A 571 15.99 -20.79 7.73
CA ASP A 571 14.86 -21.70 7.85
C ASP A 571 15.23 -23.13 8.23
N THR A 572 14.23 -23.91 8.65
CA THR A 572 14.40 -25.33 8.95
C THR A 572 13.49 -26.17 8.08
N LEU A 573 14.07 -26.86 7.09
CA LEU A 573 13.37 -27.73 6.15
C LEU A 573 13.63 -29.20 6.52
N THR A 574 12.58 -29.94 6.86
CA THR A 574 12.63 -31.40 7.05
C THR A 574 11.79 -32.08 5.97
N GLY A 575 12.41 -32.92 5.15
CA GLY A 575 11.76 -33.70 4.10
C GLY A 575 11.02 -34.95 4.59
N SER A 576 10.56 -35.73 3.63
CA SER A 576 9.65 -36.87 3.78
C SER A 576 10.39 -38.22 3.81
N ALA A 577 9.78 -39.26 3.25
CA ALA A 577 10.38 -40.57 2.99
C ALA A 577 10.24 -40.97 1.50
N LEU A 578 10.18 -39.96 0.63
CA LEU A 578 10.03 -40.03 -0.83
C LEU A 578 10.97 -38.98 -1.46
N GLY A 579 11.03 -38.91 -2.80
CA GLY A 579 11.97 -38.06 -3.53
C GLY A 579 11.51 -36.61 -3.63
N ASP A 580 11.91 -35.77 -2.69
CA ASP A 580 11.39 -34.41 -2.51
C ASP A 580 12.11 -33.33 -3.36
N THR A 581 11.51 -32.13 -3.43
CA THR A 581 12.13 -30.92 -3.98
C THR A 581 12.11 -29.80 -2.93
N LEU A 582 13.29 -29.37 -2.49
CA LEU A 582 13.49 -28.42 -1.40
C LEU A 582 14.36 -27.25 -1.89
N ASP A 583 13.80 -26.04 -1.95
CA ASP A 583 14.55 -24.81 -2.15
C ASP A 583 14.58 -24.02 -0.84
N ALA A 584 15.77 -23.78 -0.29
CA ALA A 584 15.93 -22.99 0.93
C ALA A 584 15.92 -21.47 0.65
N GLY A 585 16.16 -21.04 -0.60
CA GLY A 585 16.14 -19.63 -0.97
C GLY A 585 17.34 -18.83 -0.45
N ALA A 586 17.17 -17.96 0.54
CA ALA A 586 18.26 -17.17 1.11
C ALA A 586 18.16 -17.12 2.64
N GLY A 587 19.19 -17.60 3.35
CA GLY A 587 19.20 -17.55 4.81
C GLY A 587 20.52 -17.99 5.45
N ASP A 588 20.45 -18.82 6.49
CA ASP A 588 21.58 -19.44 7.19
C ASP A 588 21.09 -20.86 7.58
N ASP A 589 20.73 -21.66 6.57
CA ASP A 589 19.59 -22.59 6.65
C ASP A 589 19.93 -24.00 7.13
N VAL A 590 18.91 -24.75 7.56
CA VAL A 590 19.05 -26.11 8.10
C VAL A 590 18.13 -27.08 7.36
N ILE A 591 18.74 -27.95 6.55
CA ILE A 591 18.03 -28.88 5.66
C ILE A 591 18.30 -30.32 6.10
N ASP A 592 17.26 -31.09 6.39
CA ASP A 592 17.31 -32.53 6.63
C ASP A 592 16.31 -33.18 5.66
N ALA A 593 16.75 -33.53 4.45
CA ALA A 593 15.87 -33.96 3.36
C ALA A 593 15.12 -35.28 3.61
N GLY A 594 15.38 -35.96 4.73
CA GLY A 594 14.66 -37.17 5.12
C GLY A 594 15.22 -38.40 4.44
N ALA A 595 14.40 -39.11 3.65
CA ALA A 595 14.84 -40.34 3.01
C ALA A 595 14.22 -40.60 1.62
N GLY A 596 14.88 -40.14 0.55
CA GLY A 596 14.44 -40.39 -0.81
C GLY A 596 15.56 -40.43 -1.85
N ALA A 597 15.55 -39.43 -2.72
CA ALA A 597 16.47 -39.21 -3.84
C ALA A 597 16.34 -37.73 -4.24
N ASP A 598 16.67 -36.88 -3.29
CA ASP A 598 16.02 -35.58 -3.13
C ASP A 598 16.74 -34.48 -3.88
N THR A 599 16.02 -33.45 -4.35
CA THR A 599 16.59 -32.30 -5.06
C THR A 599 16.59 -31.09 -4.15
N ILE A 600 17.78 -30.58 -3.84
CA ILE A 600 18.02 -29.54 -2.85
C ILE A 600 18.68 -28.33 -3.53
N THR A 601 18.16 -27.14 -3.32
CA THR A 601 18.81 -25.86 -3.63
C THR A 601 19.12 -25.18 -2.29
N THR A 602 20.37 -24.78 -2.06
CA THR A 602 20.77 -24.07 -0.82
C THR A 602 20.71 -22.56 -0.97
N GLY A 603 20.91 -22.05 -2.18
CA GLY A 603 20.70 -20.65 -2.53
C GLY A 603 21.75 -19.70 -1.95
N PHE A 604 21.39 -18.88 -0.95
CA PHE A 604 22.18 -17.72 -0.50
C PHE A 604 22.43 -17.62 1.01
N GLY A 605 23.07 -18.63 1.62
CA GLY A 605 23.42 -18.59 3.03
C GLY A 605 24.71 -19.28 3.45
N ALA A 606 24.79 -19.63 4.74
CA ALA A 606 25.84 -20.46 5.33
C ALA A 606 25.27 -21.81 5.80
N ASP A 607 24.76 -22.55 4.83
CA ASP A 607 23.69 -23.54 5.03
C ASP A 607 24.23 -24.88 5.54
N THR A 608 23.37 -25.67 6.21
CA THR A 608 23.74 -26.92 6.87
C THR A 608 22.82 -28.06 6.48
N LEU A 609 23.33 -28.96 5.65
CA LEU A 609 22.64 -30.19 5.24
C LEU A 609 22.96 -31.32 6.22
N SER A 610 21.93 -31.89 6.83
CA SER A 610 21.97 -33.02 7.77
C SER A 610 21.95 -34.36 7.02
N PHE A 611 22.68 -35.37 7.51
CA PHE A 611 22.65 -36.73 6.93
C PHE A 611 22.75 -37.85 7.99
N SER A 612 21.88 -38.85 7.84
CA SER A 612 21.68 -40.04 8.67
C SER A 612 21.87 -41.35 7.85
N ASP A 613 21.86 -42.50 8.54
CA ASP A 613 21.93 -43.83 7.90
C ASP A 613 20.57 -44.21 7.27
N GLY A 614 20.46 -44.07 5.95
CA GLY A 614 19.30 -44.53 5.17
C GLY A 614 18.78 -43.54 4.13
N ASP A 615 19.26 -42.31 4.15
CA ASP A 615 18.64 -41.14 3.52
C ASP A 615 18.50 -41.29 2.00
N GLY A 616 19.57 -41.54 1.23
CA GLY A 616 19.38 -41.97 -0.16
C GLY A 616 20.41 -41.50 -1.17
N GLN A 617 19.94 -40.90 -2.26
CA GLN A 617 20.72 -40.55 -3.44
C GLN A 617 20.35 -39.14 -3.94
N ASP A 618 20.91 -38.16 -3.25
CA ASP A 618 20.40 -36.80 -3.19
C ASP A 618 21.25 -35.89 -4.08
N ILE A 619 20.67 -34.77 -4.52
CA ILE A 619 21.25 -33.84 -5.49
C ILE A 619 21.18 -32.44 -4.91
N VAL A 620 22.33 -31.80 -4.70
CA VAL A 620 22.37 -30.34 -4.46
C VAL A 620 22.63 -29.63 -5.78
N THR A 621 21.88 -28.57 -6.07
CA THR A 621 21.90 -27.87 -7.36
C THR A 621 23.04 -26.85 -7.48
N ASP A 622 23.52 -26.31 -6.36
CA ASP A 622 24.28 -25.05 -6.31
C ASP A 622 25.45 -24.99 -5.28
N PHE A 623 25.29 -25.51 -4.06
CA PHE A 623 26.29 -25.68 -2.96
C PHE A 623 27.59 -24.82 -3.02
N ASP A 624 27.74 -23.77 -2.20
CA ASP A 624 28.92 -22.88 -2.29
C ASP A 624 30.20 -23.45 -1.62
N LEU A 625 31.23 -23.61 -2.45
CA LEU A 625 32.58 -24.01 -2.05
C LEU A 625 33.48 -22.84 -1.59
N THR A 626 32.95 -21.62 -1.47
CA THR A 626 33.69 -20.43 -1.04
C THR A 626 34.23 -20.57 0.38
N ASP A 627 35.47 -20.13 0.61
CA ASP A 627 36.09 -20.13 1.95
C ASP A 627 35.44 -19.04 2.81
N ASP A 628 34.77 -19.43 3.89
CA ASP A 628 34.12 -18.57 4.89
C ASP A 628 35.09 -17.59 5.62
N GLY A 629 36.37 -17.60 5.23
CA GLY A 629 37.47 -16.86 5.85
C GLY A 629 38.08 -17.58 7.05
N THR A 630 37.54 -18.74 7.42
CA THR A 630 37.97 -19.57 8.54
C THR A 630 38.55 -20.92 8.08
N GLY A 631 38.58 -21.19 6.77
CA GLY A 631 39.07 -22.43 6.17
C GLY A 631 38.03 -23.55 6.15
N PHE A 632 36.75 -23.20 6.18
CA PHE A 632 35.62 -24.06 5.90
C PHE A 632 34.89 -23.53 4.66
N MET A 633 34.02 -24.33 4.06
CA MET A 633 33.11 -23.87 3.01
C MET A 633 31.98 -23.07 3.63
N LEU A 634 31.23 -22.31 2.82
CA LEU A 634 30.10 -21.52 3.30
C LEU A 634 29.01 -22.49 3.78
N ASP A 635 28.55 -23.34 2.86
CA ASP A 635 27.70 -24.51 3.10
C ASP A 635 28.47 -25.63 3.83
N GLN A 636 27.76 -26.42 4.62
CA GLN A 636 28.28 -27.47 5.50
C GLN A 636 27.45 -28.77 5.43
N LEU A 637 28.11 -29.91 5.74
CA LEU A 637 27.47 -31.22 5.81
C LEU A 637 27.58 -31.81 7.23
N ASP A 638 26.48 -31.95 7.98
CA ASP A 638 26.50 -32.68 9.26
C ASP A 638 26.32 -34.20 9.07
N VAL A 639 27.36 -34.81 8.51
CA VAL A 639 27.51 -36.28 8.36
C VAL A 639 27.75 -37.02 9.69
N SER A 640 27.38 -36.45 10.84
CA SER A 640 27.80 -36.99 12.15
C SER A 640 26.98 -38.20 12.64
N ASP A 641 25.90 -38.53 11.94
CA ASP A 641 25.00 -39.63 12.28
C ASP A 641 24.81 -40.68 11.17
N LEU A 642 25.30 -40.42 9.95
CA LEU A 642 25.84 -41.45 9.04
C LEU A 642 26.92 -42.31 9.73
N THR A 643 26.94 -43.62 9.45
CA THR A 643 27.94 -44.56 9.97
C THR A 643 28.75 -45.29 8.90
N ASP A 644 29.90 -45.84 9.31
CA ASP A 644 30.62 -46.84 8.52
C ASP A 644 29.92 -48.20 8.60
N GLY A 645 30.24 -49.11 7.66
CA GLY A 645 29.77 -50.51 7.68
C GLY A 645 30.22 -51.37 8.88
N THR A 646 30.70 -50.75 9.96
CA THR A 646 30.97 -51.34 11.28
C THR A 646 30.31 -50.58 12.46
N GLY A 647 29.56 -49.50 12.20
CA GLY A 647 28.80 -48.72 13.18
C GLY A 647 29.56 -47.59 13.90
N ASN A 648 30.69 -47.11 13.36
CA ASN A 648 31.34 -45.87 13.81
C ASN A 648 30.81 -44.67 13.00
N PRO A 649 30.77 -43.42 13.55
CA PRO A 649 30.41 -42.25 12.75
C PRO A 649 31.38 -42.01 11.60
N VAL A 650 30.84 -41.58 10.46
CA VAL A 650 31.62 -41.19 9.27
C VAL A 650 32.65 -40.10 9.60
N ASN A 651 33.76 -40.17 8.87
CA ASN A 651 34.75 -39.09 8.76
C ASN A 651 35.23 -38.97 7.32
N ALA A 652 35.92 -37.86 7.01
CA ALA A 652 36.46 -37.54 5.68
C ALA A 652 37.62 -38.45 5.20
N TRP A 653 37.64 -39.73 5.58
CA TRP A 653 38.37 -40.84 4.95
C TRP A 653 37.48 -41.99 4.50
N ASP A 654 36.20 -41.97 4.90
CA ASP A 654 35.24 -43.03 4.64
C ASP A 654 34.37 -42.68 3.43
N VAL A 655 34.21 -41.38 3.14
CA VAL A 655 33.58 -40.83 1.93
C VAL A 655 34.46 -41.12 0.70
N ALA A 656 33.86 -41.69 -0.34
CA ALA A 656 34.44 -41.79 -1.68
C ALA A 656 33.92 -40.66 -2.57
N VAL A 657 34.76 -40.15 -3.47
CA VAL A 657 34.34 -39.11 -4.44
C VAL A 657 34.51 -39.64 -5.86
N SER A 658 33.41 -39.63 -6.62
CA SER A 658 33.34 -40.04 -8.03
C SER A 658 32.69 -38.98 -8.92
N ASP A 659 32.56 -39.31 -10.20
CA ASP A 659 32.02 -38.49 -11.29
C ASP A 659 30.74 -39.17 -11.79
N ASP A 660 29.65 -38.42 -11.96
CA ASP A 660 28.34 -38.94 -12.40
C ASP A 660 28.31 -39.28 -13.91
N GLY A 661 29.27 -38.79 -14.68
CA GLY A 661 29.33 -38.90 -16.15
C GLY A 661 28.85 -37.64 -16.90
N ALA A 662 28.25 -36.66 -16.21
CA ALA A 662 28.04 -35.31 -16.71
C ALA A 662 29.19 -34.36 -16.28
N GLY A 663 29.85 -34.68 -15.17
CA GLY A 663 31.02 -33.98 -14.62
C GLY A 663 30.82 -33.48 -13.18
N ASN A 664 29.71 -33.85 -12.53
CA ASN A 664 29.35 -33.45 -11.17
C ASN A 664 30.04 -34.37 -10.13
N ALA A 665 30.19 -33.87 -8.90
CA ALA A 665 30.87 -34.59 -7.82
C ALA A 665 29.90 -35.44 -7.00
N VAL A 666 30.04 -36.77 -7.07
CA VAL A 666 29.27 -37.70 -6.24
C VAL A 666 30.07 -38.08 -5.00
N LEU A 667 29.60 -37.71 -3.82
CA LEU A 667 30.14 -38.07 -2.51
C LEU A 667 29.39 -39.32 -2.02
N SER A 668 29.95 -40.51 -2.22
CA SER A 668 29.36 -41.77 -1.73
C SER A 668 29.82 -42.08 -0.30
N PHE A 669 28.87 -42.39 0.57
CA PHE A 669 29.08 -42.79 1.96
C PHE A 669 29.14 -44.33 2.10
N PRO A 670 29.58 -44.88 3.26
CA PRO A 670 29.94 -46.30 3.34
C PRO A 670 28.78 -47.31 3.36
N ASN A 671 27.56 -46.89 3.70
CA ASN A 671 26.41 -47.78 3.88
C ASN A 671 25.53 -47.88 2.62
N GLY A 672 25.46 -46.82 1.82
CA GLY A 672 24.90 -46.81 0.46
C GLY A 672 24.47 -45.44 -0.05
N GLU A 673 24.42 -44.47 0.86
CA GLU A 673 23.97 -43.09 0.69
C GLU A 673 24.95 -42.31 -0.21
N SER A 674 24.46 -41.34 -1.00
CA SER A 674 25.35 -40.52 -1.83
C SER A 674 24.78 -39.16 -2.24
N LEU A 675 25.54 -38.10 -1.96
CA LEU A 675 25.22 -36.73 -2.34
C LEU A 675 25.88 -36.36 -3.68
N THR A 676 25.11 -35.85 -4.63
CA THR A 676 25.57 -35.35 -5.94
C THR A 676 25.59 -33.83 -5.93
N LEU A 677 26.78 -33.25 -6.04
CA LEU A 677 26.97 -31.79 -6.06
C LEU A 677 27.04 -31.30 -7.51
N THR A 678 25.98 -30.67 -7.97
CA THR A 678 25.83 -30.17 -9.35
C THR A 678 26.79 -29.01 -9.61
N GLY A 679 27.34 -28.94 -10.83
CA GLY A 679 28.31 -27.90 -11.23
C GLY A 679 29.72 -28.03 -10.62
N ILE A 680 29.85 -28.75 -9.49
CA ILE A 680 31.09 -28.98 -8.78
C ILE A 680 31.84 -30.16 -9.40
N ALA A 681 33.04 -29.92 -9.93
CA ALA A 681 33.85 -31.01 -10.47
C ALA A 681 34.43 -31.89 -9.33
N PRO A 682 34.47 -33.24 -9.46
CA PRO A 682 35.01 -34.15 -8.45
C PRO A 682 36.40 -33.77 -7.92
N ALA A 683 37.24 -33.16 -8.75
CA ALA A 683 38.58 -32.72 -8.39
C ALA A 683 38.63 -31.58 -7.36
N GLN A 684 37.54 -30.84 -7.14
CA GLN A 684 37.43 -29.79 -6.12
C GLN A 684 37.28 -30.39 -4.72
N VAL A 685 36.47 -31.45 -4.57
CA VAL A 685 36.10 -32.05 -3.27
C VAL A 685 36.76 -33.41 -2.96
N ALA A 686 37.40 -34.08 -3.93
CA ALA A 686 38.09 -35.39 -3.75
C ALA A 686 39.31 -35.41 -2.79
N GLY A 687 39.52 -34.36 -1.99
CA GLY A 687 40.55 -34.28 -0.97
C GLY A 687 39.95 -34.22 0.43
N ALA A 688 40.40 -35.09 1.33
CA ALA A 688 40.03 -35.02 2.74
C ALA A 688 40.33 -33.69 3.49
N PRO A 689 41.21 -32.78 3.01
CA PRO A 689 41.24 -31.40 3.51
C PRO A 689 40.08 -30.52 3.06
N GLN A 690 39.44 -30.83 1.93
CA GLN A 690 38.24 -30.17 1.43
C GLN A 690 36.99 -30.79 2.08
N LEU A 691 36.91 -32.12 2.15
CA LEU A 691 35.94 -32.81 3.03
C LEU A 691 36.18 -32.50 4.54
N TYR A 692 37.32 -31.90 4.92
CA TYR A 692 37.53 -31.29 6.24
C TYR A 692 36.95 -29.89 6.32
N ALA A 693 37.04 -29.09 5.25
CA ALA A 693 36.40 -27.78 5.14
C ALA A 693 34.86 -27.90 5.12
N MET A 694 34.35 -29.11 4.84
CA MET A 694 33.00 -29.58 5.13
C MET A 694 32.88 -30.25 6.55
N GLY A 695 33.90 -30.23 7.47
CA GLY A 695 33.81 -30.62 8.91
C GLY A 695 34.99 -30.93 9.95
N ILE A 696 36.20 -31.50 9.69
CA ILE A 696 36.69 -32.68 10.52
C ILE A 696 38.17 -32.81 11.19
N PRO A 697 38.38 -32.72 12.56
CA PRO A 697 39.60 -32.89 13.48
C PRO A 697 41.13 -32.38 13.53
N CYS A 698 41.70 -32.07 14.75
CA CYS A 698 43.13 -31.68 15.14
C CYS A 698 43.60 -31.79 16.68
N PHE A 699 44.85 -31.41 17.18
CA PHE A 699 45.39 -31.78 18.58
C PHE A 699 46.66 -31.06 19.29
N THR A 700 46.90 -31.10 20.65
CA THR A 700 47.33 -30.01 21.71
C THR A 700 48.71 -29.92 22.52
N GLU A 701 49.16 -28.75 23.11
CA GLU A 701 50.37 -28.46 24.02
C GLU A 701 50.16 -28.40 25.57
N GLY A 702 51.25 -28.53 26.35
CA GLY A 702 51.47 -27.93 27.69
C GLY A 702 51.14 -28.86 28.87
N THR A 703 50.27 -29.81 28.55
CA THR A 703 49.89 -31.02 29.28
C THR A 703 51.08 -31.89 29.67
N ARG A 704 51.11 -32.42 30.90
CA ARG A 704 52.10 -33.44 31.32
C ARG A 704 51.66 -34.84 30.97
N LEU A 705 52.54 -35.61 30.36
CA LEU A 705 52.37 -37.04 30.15
C LEU A 705 53.15 -37.83 31.20
N ALA A 706 52.58 -38.94 31.67
CA ALA A 706 53.29 -39.86 32.57
C ALA A 706 54.44 -40.57 31.82
N THR A 707 55.56 -40.77 32.52
CA THR A 707 56.69 -41.60 32.03
C THR A 707 57.14 -42.57 33.13
N PRO A 708 57.90 -43.63 32.81
CA PRO A 708 58.49 -44.54 33.80
C PRO A 708 59.44 -43.88 34.81
N ARG A 709 59.81 -42.61 34.61
CA ARG A 709 60.67 -41.81 35.52
C ARG A 709 59.94 -40.61 36.14
N GLY A 710 58.60 -40.60 36.09
CA GLY A 710 57.74 -39.51 36.56
C GLY A 710 57.20 -38.63 35.42
N SER A 711 56.15 -37.85 35.68
CA SER A 711 55.45 -37.09 34.64
C SER A 711 56.28 -35.93 34.08
N ARG A 712 56.37 -35.84 32.75
CA ARG A 712 57.09 -34.79 32.01
C ARG A 712 56.09 -33.98 31.16
N ARG A 713 56.41 -32.72 30.91
CA ARG A 713 55.57 -31.84 30.07
C ARG A 713 55.73 -32.27 28.60
N VAL A 714 54.66 -32.28 27.80
CA VAL A 714 54.67 -32.78 26.41
C VAL A 714 55.77 -32.10 25.58
N GLU A 715 55.91 -30.79 25.68
CA GLU A 715 56.92 -29.96 25.01
C GLU A 715 58.37 -30.29 25.40
N THR A 716 58.58 -31.09 26.46
CA THR A 716 59.91 -31.57 26.90
C THR A 716 60.26 -32.98 26.44
N LEU A 717 59.34 -33.70 25.79
CA LEU A 717 59.57 -35.05 25.28
C LEU A 717 60.33 -35.02 23.95
N LYS A 718 61.17 -36.03 23.71
CA LYS A 718 61.95 -36.19 22.47
C LYS A 718 61.82 -37.61 21.93
N PRO A 719 62.06 -37.85 20.64
CA PRO A 719 62.18 -39.19 20.10
C PRO A 719 63.12 -40.08 20.95
N GLY A 720 62.63 -41.26 21.33
CA GLY A 720 63.30 -42.19 22.26
C GLY A 720 62.93 -42.04 23.75
N ASP A 721 62.24 -40.98 24.16
CA ASP A 721 61.65 -40.90 25.51
C ASP A 721 60.45 -41.85 25.63
N LEU A 722 60.38 -42.62 26.72
CA LEU A 722 59.25 -43.51 27.00
C LEU A 722 58.06 -42.75 27.62
N VAL A 723 56.86 -42.93 27.08
CA VAL A 723 55.59 -42.51 27.69
C VAL A 723 54.84 -43.72 28.26
N THR A 724 54.11 -43.53 29.36
CA THR A 724 53.29 -44.58 29.97
C THR A 724 51.97 -44.72 29.22
N THR A 725 51.71 -45.93 28.73
CA THR A 725 50.51 -46.33 27.99
C THR A 725 49.55 -47.15 28.86
N LEU A 726 48.25 -47.21 28.53
CA LEU A 726 47.24 -47.95 29.30
C LEU A 726 47.37 -49.47 29.13
N ASP A 727 47.26 -49.94 27.90
CA ASP A 727 47.13 -51.37 27.57
C ASP A 727 48.48 -52.08 27.39
N ASP A 728 49.59 -51.34 27.56
CA ASP A 728 50.90 -51.73 27.05
C ASP A 728 52.06 -51.30 27.95
N ALA A 729 53.16 -52.05 27.86
CA ALA A 729 54.45 -51.61 28.39
C ALA A 729 54.86 -50.24 27.79
N PRO A 730 55.39 -49.30 28.60
CA PRO A 730 55.68 -47.91 28.19
C PRO A 730 56.43 -47.79 26.86
N GLN A 731 55.85 -47.04 25.92
CA GLN A 731 56.30 -47.01 24.53
C GLN A 731 57.17 -45.77 24.24
N PRO A 732 58.21 -45.88 23.39
CA PRO A 732 59.04 -44.73 23.00
C PRO A 732 58.28 -43.80 22.04
N VAL A 733 58.39 -42.48 22.26
CA VAL A 733 58.03 -41.50 21.24
C VAL A 733 58.91 -41.73 20.02
N LEU A 734 58.31 -41.87 18.84
CA LEU A 734 59.02 -41.95 17.55
C LEU A 734 59.18 -40.57 16.92
N TRP A 735 58.14 -39.74 16.99
CA TRP A 735 58.14 -38.37 16.46
C TRP A 735 57.24 -37.44 17.30
N HIS A 736 57.57 -36.16 17.27
CA HIS A 736 56.94 -35.11 18.05
C HIS A 736 56.96 -33.79 17.26
N ALA A 737 55.78 -33.28 16.89
CA ALA A 737 55.59 -31.99 16.22
C ALA A 737 54.76 -31.00 17.04
N ARG A 738 54.76 -29.73 16.61
CA ARG A 738 54.10 -28.61 17.30
C ARG A 738 53.60 -27.55 16.31
N ARG A 739 52.33 -27.12 16.42
CA ARG A 739 51.69 -26.07 15.59
C ARG A 739 51.17 -24.95 16.48
N ARG A 740 51.70 -23.73 16.36
CA ARG A 740 51.45 -22.60 17.30
C ARG A 740 50.53 -21.55 16.69
N PHE A 741 49.48 -21.17 17.40
CA PHE A 741 48.56 -20.08 17.03
C PHE A 741 48.62 -18.96 18.09
N GLY A 742 48.60 -17.72 17.62
CA GLY A 742 48.54 -16.51 18.45
C GLY A 742 47.14 -15.92 18.50
N ALA A 743 46.96 -14.91 19.36
CA ALA A 743 45.66 -14.31 19.69
C ALA A 743 44.77 -13.95 18.50
N ALA A 744 45.32 -13.50 17.37
CA ALA A 744 44.54 -13.17 16.17
C ALA A 744 43.84 -14.41 15.58
N ALA A 745 44.58 -15.50 15.34
CA ALA A 745 44.01 -16.75 14.81
C ALA A 745 43.05 -17.45 15.79
N LEU A 746 43.19 -17.18 17.10
CA LEU A 746 42.34 -17.72 18.16
C LEU A 746 41.11 -16.85 18.46
N ALA A 747 41.10 -15.61 17.95
CA ALA A 747 39.93 -14.74 17.95
C ALA A 747 39.13 -14.90 16.65
N ALA A 748 39.80 -15.14 15.52
CA ALA A 748 39.17 -15.43 14.23
C ALA A 748 38.49 -16.81 14.20
N ASP A 749 39.10 -17.86 14.74
CA ASP A 749 38.49 -19.21 14.77
C ASP A 749 38.27 -19.73 16.21
N PRO A 750 37.02 -19.78 16.71
CA PRO A 750 36.67 -20.37 18.00
C PRO A 750 36.85 -21.90 18.11
N ARG A 751 36.92 -22.64 16.99
CA ARG A 751 37.19 -24.09 16.90
C ARG A 751 38.69 -24.36 17.07
N LEU A 752 39.54 -23.40 16.67
CA LEU A 752 40.97 -23.35 17.04
C LEU A 752 41.21 -22.93 18.50
N CYS A 753 40.20 -22.57 19.29
CA CYS A 753 40.37 -22.42 20.74
C CYS A 753 40.38 -23.79 21.45
N PRO A 754 41.28 -24.03 22.42
CA PRO A 754 41.39 -25.32 23.08
C PRO A 754 40.26 -25.55 24.09
N VAL A 755 39.79 -26.79 24.19
CA VAL A 755 38.88 -27.24 25.24
C VAL A 755 39.65 -27.50 26.54
N ARG A 756 39.16 -26.97 27.66
CA ARG A 756 39.70 -27.22 29.00
C ARG A 756 38.72 -28.00 29.85
N LEU A 757 39.21 -29.10 30.45
CA LEU A 757 38.56 -29.83 31.52
C LEU A 757 38.99 -29.31 32.91
N ARG A 758 38.09 -29.37 33.91
CA ARG A 758 38.46 -29.10 35.31
C ARG A 758 39.28 -30.26 35.90
N PRO A 759 40.10 -30.02 36.95
CA PRO A 759 40.75 -31.10 37.69
C PRO A 759 39.72 -32.14 38.19
N GLY A 760 40.02 -33.42 37.99
CA GLY A 760 39.16 -34.53 38.34
C GLY A 760 37.95 -34.74 37.43
N ALA A 761 37.86 -34.11 36.25
CA ALA A 761 36.78 -34.36 35.31
C ALA A 761 36.67 -35.85 34.94
N PHE A 762 37.75 -36.46 34.47
CA PHE A 762 37.83 -37.86 34.06
C PHE A 762 39.12 -38.49 34.61
N GLY A 763 39.30 -38.50 35.94
CA GLY A 763 40.49 -39.03 36.61
C GLY A 763 41.76 -38.14 36.54
N ASN A 764 41.76 -37.10 35.72
CA ASN A 764 42.85 -36.13 35.62
C ASN A 764 43.14 -35.42 36.96
N ARG A 765 44.41 -35.33 37.35
CA ARG A 765 44.92 -34.73 38.60
C ARG A 765 45.09 -33.21 38.51
N ALA A 766 45.31 -32.69 37.29
CA ALA A 766 45.37 -31.26 36.98
C ALA A 766 44.29 -30.89 35.94
N ALA A 767 44.13 -29.60 35.63
CA ALA A 767 43.27 -29.18 34.52
C ALA A 767 43.90 -29.63 33.21
N LEU A 768 43.18 -30.43 32.42
CA LEU A 768 43.65 -30.95 31.14
C LEU A 768 43.13 -30.02 30.03
N VAL A 769 44.02 -29.61 29.13
CA VAL A 769 43.72 -28.73 28.00
C VAL A 769 44.00 -29.50 26.72
N LEU A 770 43.00 -29.56 25.84
CA LEU A 770 42.98 -30.34 24.61
C LEU A 770 42.51 -29.49 23.42
N SER A 771 42.81 -29.89 22.19
CA SER A 771 42.00 -29.42 21.05
C SER A 771 40.59 -29.97 21.21
N GLY A 772 39.59 -29.34 20.56
CA GLY A 772 38.24 -29.89 20.50
C GLY A 772 38.17 -31.32 19.94
N GLN A 773 39.22 -31.79 19.26
CA GLN A 773 39.07 -32.86 18.29
C GLN A 773 39.85 -34.15 18.57
N HIS A 774 40.95 -34.16 19.36
CA HIS A 774 41.55 -35.41 19.87
C HIS A 774 40.76 -35.96 21.07
N CYS A 775 40.71 -37.27 21.20
CA CYS A 775 39.75 -37.96 22.04
C CYS A 775 40.29 -38.38 23.41
N ILE A 776 39.38 -38.46 24.37
CA ILE A 776 39.62 -38.88 25.76
C ILE A 776 39.02 -40.26 25.95
N TRP A 777 39.73 -41.15 26.64
CA TRP A 777 39.18 -42.44 27.03
C TRP A 777 38.05 -42.25 28.05
N VAL A 778 36.90 -42.85 27.78
CA VAL A 778 35.78 -42.98 28.72
C VAL A 778 35.48 -44.46 28.98
N PRO A 779 35.09 -44.83 30.21
CA PRO A 779 34.71 -46.20 30.56
C PRO A 779 33.30 -46.56 30.06
N GLU A 780 33.12 -46.51 28.74
CA GLU A 780 31.93 -47.02 28.05
C GLU A 780 32.25 -48.41 27.47
N GLY A 781 31.49 -49.43 27.85
CA GLY A 781 31.76 -50.83 27.48
C GLY A 781 33.19 -51.26 27.87
N GLN A 782 33.99 -51.68 26.88
CA GLN A 782 35.41 -52.04 27.05
C GLN A 782 36.38 -50.82 26.96
N GLY A 783 35.81 -49.61 26.97
CA GLY A 783 36.49 -48.33 26.81
C GLY A 783 36.31 -47.75 25.40
N ALA A 784 36.01 -46.46 25.31
CA ALA A 784 35.78 -45.75 24.05
C ALA A 784 36.43 -44.35 24.06
N LEU A 785 36.44 -43.65 22.92
CA LEU A 785 37.15 -42.39 22.68
C LEU A 785 36.17 -41.22 22.42
N ALA A 786 36.01 -40.32 23.39
CA ALA A 786 35.14 -39.14 23.33
C ALA A 786 35.90 -37.88 22.86
N ARG A 787 35.48 -37.22 21.78
CA ARG A 787 36.06 -35.94 21.31
C ARG A 787 35.83 -34.82 22.33
N ALA A 788 36.82 -33.94 22.53
CA ALA A 788 36.73 -32.90 23.56
C ALA A 788 35.68 -31.79 23.26
N ARG A 789 35.35 -31.50 21.99
CA ARG A 789 34.35 -30.49 21.59
C ARG A 789 32.94 -30.93 22.02
N HIS A 790 32.60 -32.19 21.78
CA HIS A 790 31.33 -32.78 22.21
C HIS A 790 31.24 -32.79 23.76
N LEU A 791 32.34 -33.15 24.45
CA LEU A 791 32.41 -33.04 25.91
C LEU A 791 32.21 -31.60 26.41
N ALA A 792 32.71 -30.58 25.69
CA ALA A 792 32.52 -29.17 26.01
C ALA A 792 31.08 -28.70 25.80
N ALA A 793 30.39 -29.16 24.75
CA ALA A 793 28.98 -28.84 24.50
C ALA A 793 28.08 -29.26 25.68
N THR A 794 28.29 -30.46 26.25
CA THR A 794 27.53 -30.90 27.45
C THR A 794 27.73 -30.01 28.70
N GLY A 795 28.78 -29.18 28.73
CA GLY A 795 29.29 -28.46 29.89
C GLY A 795 29.75 -29.36 31.06
N TRP A 796 29.68 -30.68 30.93
CA TRP A 796 29.97 -31.60 32.01
C TRP A 796 31.45 -31.63 32.36
N GLY A 797 31.80 -31.99 33.60
CA GLY A 797 33.18 -32.02 34.05
C GLY A 797 33.85 -30.64 34.07
N GLY A 798 33.10 -29.55 33.87
CA GLY A 798 33.66 -28.22 33.62
C GLY A 798 34.49 -28.17 32.34
N ALA A 799 34.17 -29.02 31.36
CA ALA A 799 34.62 -28.90 29.98
C ALA A 799 34.09 -27.59 29.39
N ARG A 800 34.94 -26.83 28.71
CA ARG A 800 34.55 -25.65 27.92
C ARG A 800 35.63 -25.27 26.92
N VAL A 801 35.24 -24.63 25.81
CA VAL A 801 36.16 -23.93 24.91
C VAL A 801 36.80 -22.74 25.64
N MET A 802 38.11 -22.55 25.51
CA MET A 802 38.86 -21.44 26.10
C MET A 802 38.78 -20.17 25.22
N ARG A 803 37.57 -19.66 24.95
CA ARG A 803 37.40 -18.37 24.27
C ARG A 803 38.20 -17.26 24.99
N GLY A 804 38.87 -16.41 24.24
CA GLY A 804 39.81 -15.39 24.77
C GLY A 804 41.23 -15.91 25.08
N CYS A 805 41.62 -17.09 24.58
CA CYS A 805 42.99 -17.58 24.68
C CYS A 805 43.94 -16.73 23.81
N ARG A 806 45.00 -16.16 24.41
CA ARG A 806 45.97 -15.31 23.68
C ARG A 806 47.01 -16.08 22.88
N GLU A 807 47.22 -17.36 23.20
CA GLU A 807 48.18 -18.22 22.51
C GLU A 807 47.96 -19.68 22.92
N VAL A 808 48.05 -20.61 21.97
CA VAL A 808 48.13 -22.04 22.23
C VAL A 808 48.99 -22.72 21.16
N THR A 809 49.78 -23.70 21.55
CA THR A 809 50.42 -24.65 20.62
C THR A 809 49.69 -25.99 20.66
N TYR A 810 49.81 -26.74 19.58
CA TYR A 810 49.11 -27.98 19.29
C TYR A 810 50.13 -29.07 18.97
N HIS A 811 50.17 -30.16 19.75
CA HIS A 811 51.23 -31.19 19.68
C HIS A 811 50.69 -32.55 19.25
N HIS A 812 51.54 -33.22 18.48
CA HIS A 812 51.30 -34.54 17.92
C HIS A 812 52.45 -35.47 18.33
N LEU A 813 52.13 -36.65 18.87
CA LEU A 813 53.09 -37.65 19.32
C LEU A 813 52.84 -39.00 18.64
N LEU A 814 53.73 -39.37 17.72
CA LEU A 814 53.75 -40.71 17.12
C LEU A 814 54.46 -41.68 18.07
N LEU A 815 53.88 -42.87 18.25
CA LEU A 815 54.45 -44.00 19.01
C LEU A 815 54.75 -45.15 18.02
N PRO A 816 55.19 -46.37 18.43
CA PRO A 816 55.39 -47.49 17.50
C PRO A 816 54.10 -48.14 16.98
N ARG A 817 52.96 -47.71 17.52
CA ARG A 817 51.57 -48.10 17.22
C ARG A 817 50.65 -47.15 17.99
N HIS A 818 49.39 -47.07 17.60
CA HIS A 818 48.43 -46.23 18.33
C HIS A 818 48.19 -46.71 19.77
N ALA A 819 48.19 -45.80 20.75
CA ALA A 819 47.97 -46.15 22.15
C ALA A 819 47.32 -45.03 22.96
N LEU A 820 46.71 -45.39 24.10
CA LEU A 820 46.26 -44.43 25.12
C LEU A 820 47.43 -44.00 26.00
N VAL A 821 47.75 -42.71 26.02
CA VAL A 821 48.79 -42.10 26.87
C VAL A 821 48.17 -41.43 28.10
N ASN A 822 48.85 -41.46 29.24
CA ASN A 822 48.33 -40.82 30.45
C ASN A 822 48.64 -39.31 30.47
N ALA A 823 47.65 -38.48 30.16
CA ALA A 823 47.70 -37.02 30.13
C ALA A 823 47.10 -36.41 31.41
N GLU A 824 47.96 -35.80 32.22
CA GLU A 824 47.64 -35.22 33.54
C GLU A 824 46.85 -36.15 34.48
N GLY A 825 46.88 -37.48 34.28
CA GLY A 825 46.13 -38.48 35.04
C GLY A 825 44.96 -39.13 34.30
N ALA A 826 44.39 -38.48 33.29
CA ALA A 826 43.41 -39.09 32.38
C ALA A 826 44.12 -39.86 31.26
N TRP A 827 43.38 -40.70 30.53
CA TRP A 827 43.89 -41.40 29.34
C TRP A 827 43.35 -40.74 28.08
N VAL A 828 44.21 -40.45 27.11
CA VAL A 828 43.87 -39.82 25.82
C VAL A 828 44.60 -40.53 24.69
N GLU A 829 44.10 -40.45 23.46
CA GLU A 829 44.79 -41.05 22.31
C GLU A 829 46.17 -40.40 22.04
N SER A 830 47.10 -41.20 21.50
CA SER A 830 48.30 -40.72 20.82
C SER A 830 47.95 -40.05 19.48
N PHE A 831 48.93 -39.48 18.76
CA PHE A 831 48.68 -39.09 17.37
C PHE A 831 48.50 -40.35 16.52
N TRP A 832 47.30 -40.50 15.94
CA TRP A 832 47.03 -41.49 14.92
C TRP A 832 47.36 -40.89 13.54
N PRO A 833 48.29 -41.47 12.76
CA PRO A 833 48.75 -40.93 11.48
C PRO A 833 47.78 -41.26 10.34
N GLY A 834 46.48 -41.01 10.54
CA GLY A 834 45.50 -41.01 9.46
C GLY A 834 45.85 -39.93 8.42
N PRO A 835 45.48 -40.05 7.13
CA PRO A 835 46.08 -39.19 6.13
C PRO A 835 45.65 -37.71 6.25
N GLN A 836 44.54 -37.38 6.92
CA GLN A 836 44.15 -36.00 7.33
C GLN A 836 45.19 -35.46 8.31
N ALA A 837 45.45 -36.23 9.37
CA ALA A 837 46.40 -35.90 10.41
C ALA A 837 47.84 -35.77 9.86
N LEU A 838 48.14 -36.42 8.72
CA LEU A 838 49.39 -36.24 7.97
C LEU A 838 49.38 -35.00 7.03
N ARG A 839 48.27 -34.72 6.34
CA ARG A 839 48.11 -33.56 5.44
C ARG A 839 48.02 -32.23 6.22
N ALA A 840 47.47 -32.23 7.44
CA ALA A 840 47.34 -31.06 8.30
C ALA A 840 48.64 -30.62 9.01
N LEU A 841 49.76 -31.32 8.76
CA LEU A 841 51.09 -30.98 9.27
C LEU A 841 51.75 -29.91 8.40
N THR A 842 52.67 -29.13 8.96
CA THR A 842 53.53 -28.27 8.12
C THR A 842 54.43 -29.15 7.25
N PRO A 843 54.87 -28.70 6.05
CA PRO A 843 55.80 -29.46 5.21
C PRO A 843 57.08 -29.87 5.95
N SER A 844 57.54 -29.07 6.91
CA SER A 844 58.64 -29.40 7.82
C SER A 844 58.31 -30.54 8.79
N ASP A 845 57.18 -30.46 9.51
CA ASP A 845 56.77 -31.47 10.50
C ASP A 845 56.51 -32.82 9.83
N LEU A 846 55.87 -32.81 8.65
CA LEU A 846 55.67 -33.97 7.78
C LEU A 846 56.99 -34.57 7.32
N THR A 847 57.93 -33.75 6.83
CA THR A 847 59.24 -34.23 6.37
C THR A 847 60.05 -34.89 7.50
N ASP A 848 59.91 -34.39 8.73
CA ASP A 848 60.54 -35.00 9.91
C ASP A 848 59.79 -36.25 10.40
N LEU A 849 58.46 -36.33 10.24
CA LEU A 849 57.64 -37.51 10.52
C LEU A 849 58.01 -38.67 9.60
N LEU A 850 58.05 -38.42 8.29
CA LEU A 850 58.39 -39.43 7.30
C LEU A 850 59.86 -39.87 7.40
N ARG A 851 60.75 -39.06 8.01
CA ARG A 851 62.11 -39.51 8.36
C ARG A 851 62.14 -40.40 9.60
N ALA A 852 61.26 -40.14 10.57
CA ALA A 852 61.17 -40.93 11.80
C ALA A 852 60.46 -42.28 11.61
N HIS A 853 59.42 -42.33 10.76
CA HIS A 853 58.71 -43.57 10.41
C HIS A 853 58.41 -43.63 8.90
N PRO A 854 59.40 -44.04 8.07
CA PRO A 854 59.27 -44.01 6.61
C PRO A 854 58.16 -44.86 6.00
N ALA A 855 57.59 -45.80 6.78
CA ALA A 855 56.40 -46.55 6.37
C ALA A 855 55.21 -45.60 6.10
N LEU A 856 55.07 -44.53 6.89
CA LEU A 856 54.00 -43.52 6.71
C LEU A 856 54.09 -42.74 5.39
N ALA A 857 55.20 -42.84 4.65
CA ALA A 857 55.26 -42.31 3.28
C ALA A 857 54.30 -43.08 2.35
N GLN A 858 53.98 -44.33 2.68
CA GLN A 858 52.95 -45.11 1.99
C GLN A 858 51.55 -44.58 2.30
N VAL A 859 51.27 -44.17 3.55
CA VAL A 859 50.00 -43.53 3.92
C VAL A 859 49.85 -42.17 3.25
N HIS A 860 50.91 -41.35 3.27
CA HIS A 860 50.83 -39.97 2.81
C HIS A 860 50.94 -39.82 1.28
N PHE A 861 51.86 -40.53 0.62
CA PHE A 861 52.10 -40.40 -0.83
C PHE A 861 51.52 -41.54 -1.68
N LEU A 862 51.19 -42.69 -1.09
CA LEU A 862 50.70 -43.89 -1.82
C LEU A 862 49.31 -44.37 -1.35
N GLY A 863 48.61 -43.59 -0.52
CA GLY A 863 47.24 -43.88 -0.06
C GLY A 863 47.06 -45.13 0.79
N ALA A 864 48.12 -45.75 1.31
CA ALA A 864 48.02 -47.02 2.04
C ALA A 864 47.32 -46.85 3.40
N ALA A 865 46.39 -47.75 3.72
CA ALA A 865 45.59 -47.70 4.96
C ALA A 865 46.48 -47.59 6.22
N PRO A 866 46.26 -46.60 7.12
CA PRO A 866 47.08 -46.43 8.31
C PRO A 866 47.06 -47.65 9.24
N GLU A 867 45.96 -48.39 9.30
CA GLU A 867 45.79 -49.66 10.02
C GLU A 867 46.82 -50.71 9.55
N ALA A 868 47.06 -50.78 8.24
CA ALA A 868 47.98 -51.74 7.63
C ALA A 868 49.45 -51.31 7.73
N VAL A 869 49.72 -50.00 7.85
CA VAL A 869 51.07 -49.41 7.84
C VAL A 869 51.60 -49.11 9.25
N TYR A 870 50.73 -48.75 10.17
CA TYR A 870 51.03 -48.27 11.54
C TYR A 870 50.27 -49.02 12.64
N GLY A 871 49.13 -49.62 12.31
CA GLY A 871 48.29 -50.38 13.23
C GLY A 871 46.95 -49.69 13.57
N PRO A 872 45.95 -50.47 14.02
CA PRO A 872 44.61 -49.98 14.28
C PRO A 872 44.54 -48.98 15.43
N ARG A 873 43.42 -48.23 15.50
CA ARG A 873 43.06 -47.44 16.68
C ARG A 873 42.94 -48.33 17.93
N VAL A 874 43.14 -47.74 19.09
CA VAL A 874 43.33 -48.44 20.37
C VAL A 874 42.01 -48.74 21.10
N ARG A 875 40.97 -47.96 20.78
CA ARG A 875 39.55 -48.06 21.18
C ARG A 875 38.72 -47.34 20.11
N PRO A 876 37.42 -47.64 19.95
CA PRO A 876 36.54 -46.97 18.98
C PRO A 876 36.18 -45.53 19.42
N PRO A 877 35.87 -44.62 18.47
CA PRO A 877 35.34 -43.29 18.75
C PRO A 877 33.87 -43.33 19.24
N LEU A 878 33.39 -42.20 19.79
CA LEU A 878 31.98 -41.97 20.12
C LEU A 878 31.40 -40.79 19.31
N THR A 879 30.17 -40.97 18.80
CA THR A 879 29.35 -39.91 18.16
C THR A 879 29.00 -38.81 19.16
N TRP A 880 28.47 -37.67 18.69
CA TRP A 880 27.97 -36.63 19.59
C TRP A 880 26.58 -37.00 20.16
N ARG A 881 25.66 -37.60 19.38
CA ARG A 881 24.38 -38.16 19.89
C ARG A 881 24.59 -39.17 21.04
N LYS A 882 25.71 -39.89 21.08
CA LYS A 882 26.09 -40.80 22.19
C LYS A 882 26.61 -40.07 23.46
N LEU A 883 26.74 -38.74 23.46
CA LEU A 883 27.44 -37.95 24.48
C LEU A 883 26.52 -37.01 25.31
N ASP A 884 25.53 -37.56 26.00
CA ASP A 884 24.70 -36.75 26.90
C ASP A 884 25.38 -36.40 28.26
N ARG A 885 24.83 -35.40 28.95
CA ARG A 885 25.31 -34.87 30.24
C ARG A 885 25.24 -35.89 31.39
N SER A 886 24.39 -36.91 31.30
CA SER A 886 24.22 -37.99 32.29
C SER A 886 25.24 -39.12 32.09
N LYS A 887 25.49 -39.56 30.85
CA LYS A 887 26.60 -40.46 30.50
C LYS A 887 27.94 -39.84 30.88
N CYS A 888 28.17 -38.58 30.52
CA CYS A 888 29.36 -37.84 30.94
C CYS A 888 29.53 -37.79 32.48
N LYS A 889 28.42 -37.71 33.23
CA LYS A 889 28.40 -37.80 34.70
C LYS A 889 28.74 -39.20 35.22
N SER A 890 28.23 -40.27 34.59
CA SER A 890 28.56 -41.66 34.91
C SER A 890 30.05 -41.96 34.67
N TRP A 891 30.55 -41.68 33.46
CA TRP A 891 31.96 -41.85 33.09
C TRP A 891 32.91 -41.05 33.98
N SER A 892 32.53 -39.81 34.35
CA SER A 892 33.27 -38.96 35.27
C SER A 892 33.42 -39.60 36.67
N LEU A 893 32.40 -40.29 37.17
CA LEU A 893 32.45 -40.99 38.45
C LEU A 893 33.29 -42.28 38.38
N LEU A 894 33.08 -43.10 37.34
CA LEU A 894 33.81 -44.35 37.12
C LEU A 894 35.32 -44.10 36.93
N ALA A 895 35.71 -43.12 36.10
CA ALA A 895 37.11 -42.76 35.89
C ALA A 895 37.80 -42.27 37.18
N ARG A 896 37.09 -41.56 38.07
CA ARG A 896 37.61 -41.18 39.40
C ARG A 896 37.89 -42.40 40.27
N GLN A 897 36.94 -43.34 40.35
CA GLN A 897 37.07 -44.54 41.17
C GLN A 897 38.25 -45.42 40.71
N ALA A 898 38.41 -45.62 39.39
CA ALA A 898 39.54 -46.33 38.81
C ALA A 898 40.90 -45.72 39.23
N THR A 899 41.02 -44.39 39.25
CA THR A 899 42.26 -43.71 39.69
C THR A 899 42.56 -43.76 41.19
N GLN A 900 41.61 -44.20 42.03
CA GLN A 900 41.80 -44.31 43.49
C GLN A 900 42.24 -45.72 43.95
N ASN A 901 41.79 -46.77 43.26
CA ASN A 901 42.00 -48.15 43.72
C ASN A 901 43.32 -48.81 43.26
N GLY A 902 44.10 -48.15 42.40
CA GLY A 902 45.49 -48.54 42.08
C GLY A 902 45.70 -49.79 41.21
N ASN A 903 44.68 -50.62 41.00
CA ASN A 903 44.73 -51.80 40.13
C ASN A 903 44.09 -51.51 38.76
N PHE A 904 44.90 -51.57 37.70
CA PHE A 904 44.46 -51.94 36.35
C PHE A 904 45.04 -53.32 36.04
N SER A 905 44.27 -54.36 36.38
CA SER A 905 44.52 -55.75 36.01
C SER A 905 43.16 -56.39 35.72
N GLY A 906 42.87 -56.67 34.46
CA GLY A 906 41.54 -57.13 34.05
C GLY A 906 41.28 -58.58 34.42
N GLU A 907 40.32 -58.82 35.31
CA GLU A 907 39.54 -60.06 35.44
C GLU A 907 38.36 -59.85 36.41
N THR A 908 37.37 -60.74 36.38
CA THR A 908 36.11 -60.76 37.19
C THR A 908 35.13 -59.59 36.97
N VAL A 909 33.92 -59.80 36.42
CA VAL A 909 32.71 -60.48 36.99
C VAL A 909 31.99 -59.57 38.00
N LEU A 910 30.67 -59.36 37.93
CA LEU A 910 29.60 -60.14 37.27
C LEU A 910 28.72 -59.24 36.39
#